data_AF-A0AA35WV04-F1
#
_entry.id   AF-A0AA35WV04-F1
#
_cell.length_a   1.000
_cell.length_b   1.000
_cell.length_c   1.000
_cell.angle_alpha   90.00
_cell.angle_beta   90.00
_cell.angle_gamma   90.00
#
_symmetry.space_group_name_H-M   'P 1'
#
loop_
_entity.id
_entity.type
_entity.pdbx_description
1 polymer ?
#
loop_
_entity_poly.entity_id
_entity_poly.type
_entity_poly.pdbx_seq_one_letter_code
_entity_poly.pdbx_strand_id
1 'polypeptide(L)'
;MRDCFGDAALSTGVKYPKSAYWYLQLLLGQKFDSPLVTKYRQWFPYYDMRKDEERGTILFQHDSETAYSPEELVAMILNYTRIIAQDYAEQPIRDCVITVPVFYTQAQRRAMLYAANLVGLNVLQLMTDAAATALNYGLFRQASFNATPQYIMFYDVGALSTTASIIEYRKAQVKEGSVANTYPQLSVKGVGYDHLLGGLEIDIRLRDHLARSFEGMKKTQGSVFESPRAMGKLLKEAKRVKRVLSANTDFYAQVEGLLEDVDFKLKVTREELEAMCSDLYDRVQEPVRQALEAADMTMVEMDSVILMGGGTRVPRFQEALLKAVNKPDLGRSLNTDEAAALGAVYQAAGQTKLFRVKKFIVKDANVLPIVVSFEKRVSGEGEEGEEEEEEVVKVVKKTLFQRSNAYPQKKVLTFNRYSKDFPFSVYYSHLGFLSDDEKTYVGRLNLSEVYLAGVGDALSTHSGAEAKGIKAHFRMDESGLLLLDYVESLFEYPPDEEEQSTFAKIGSTLSNLFGGGSSETETTEEPSSAATEEGEGEKGEEGEGEKAGTETEGEGEGVSEKEEEAGEGDQEEKVEEDDEGAVEEEDLHSDEGAKEEEEAVPVEEEEGEVPAGEETPESAAAAGNSEETETRDETPPTEETTPPTTDEGEEGDEKEAENDSETTPGSVLAGMVYSEVTYLWQQTFCERKLVHDVGLELVQTITNISISLKFVFPIEFVSHHGHGRTFHNSHAFRLRTAALRVKAPYHVYAQKVCNGKVLMGKSECV
;
A
#
# COMPACT_ATOMS: atom_id res chain seq x y z
N MET A 1 14.44 16.06 -29.27
CA MET A 1 12.98 15.89 -29.53
C MET A 1 12.24 16.79 -28.55
N ARG A 2 10.90 16.93 -28.59
CA ARG A 2 10.19 17.33 -27.36
C ARG A 2 10.05 16.08 -26.49
N ASP A 3 10.12 16.24 -25.19
CA ASP A 3 9.89 15.14 -24.26
C ASP A 3 8.42 14.71 -24.33
N CYS A 4 8.18 13.41 -24.25
CA CYS A 4 6.85 12.83 -24.34
C CYS A 4 6.57 11.99 -23.10
N PHE A 5 5.33 12.07 -22.61
CA PHE A 5 4.84 11.33 -21.45
C PHE A 5 3.45 10.73 -21.76
N GLY A 6 2.95 9.83 -20.91
CA GLY A 6 1.66 9.16 -21.13
C GLY A 6 1.56 8.45 -22.49
N ASP A 7 0.39 8.52 -23.12
CA ASP A 7 0.11 7.84 -24.40
C ASP A 7 0.97 8.33 -25.57
N ALA A 8 1.40 9.61 -25.54
CA ALA A 8 2.35 10.13 -26.52
C ALA A 8 3.70 9.40 -26.43
N ALA A 9 4.16 9.06 -25.22
CA ALA A 9 5.35 8.24 -24.99
C ALA A 9 5.11 6.77 -25.37
N LEU A 10 3.96 6.18 -25.04
CA LEU A 10 3.63 4.79 -25.38
C LEU A 10 3.56 4.58 -26.90
N SER A 11 3.02 5.55 -27.65
CA SER A 11 2.96 5.51 -29.11
C SER A 11 4.34 5.74 -29.73
N THR A 12 5.05 6.81 -29.31
CA THR A 12 6.34 7.21 -29.87
C THR A 12 7.48 6.24 -29.49
N GLY A 13 7.42 5.62 -28.32
CA GLY A 13 8.43 4.71 -27.80
C GLY A 13 8.60 3.43 -28.61
N VAL A 14 7.58 2.98 -29.35
CA VAL A 14 7.72 1.88 -30.31
C VAL A 14 8.70 2.24 -31.45
N LYS A 15 8.81 3.53 -31.81
CA LYS A 15 9.76 4.01 -32.82
C LYS A 15 11.17 4.25 -32.24
N TYR A 16 11.27 4.66 -30.97
CA TYR A 16 12.55 4.99 -30.30
C TYR A 16 12.70 4.26 -28.95
N PRO A 17 12.72 2.92 -28.91
CA PRO A 17 12.64 2.14 -27.67
C PRO A 17 13.83 2.34 -26.71
N LYS A 18 15.01 2.70 -27.23
CA LYS A 18 16.18 3.04 -26.38
C LYS A 18 15.99 4.33 -25.56
N SER A 19 15.06 5.19 -25.98
CA SER A 19 14.81 6.52 -25.40
C SER A 19 13.46 6.64 -24.71
N ALA A 20 12.70 5.54 -24.60
CA ALA A 20 11.39 5.48 -23.96
C ALA A 20 11.43 4.50 -22.79
N TYR A 21 11.30 5.01 -21.57
CA TYR A 21 11.50 4.26 -20.33
C TYR A 21 10.17 3.87 -19.68
N TRP A 22 10.03 2.61 -19.28
CA TRP A 22 8.81 2.06 -18.69
C TRP A 22 9.12 1.11 -17.52
N TYR A 23 8.12 0.83 -16.68
CA TYR A 23 8.21 -0.06 -15.51
C TYR A 23 9.26 0.35 -14.45
N LEU A 24 9.57 1.65 -14.39
CA LEU A 24 10.59 2.26 -13.52
C LEU A 24 10.36 2.02 -12.01
N GLN A 25 9.11 1.77 -11.60
CA GLN A 25 8.74 1.40 -10.23
C GLN A 25 9.47 0.15 -9.70
N LEU A 26 9.92 -0.75 -10.59
CA LEU A 26 10.74 -1.90 -10.18
C LEU A 26 12.16 -1.50 -9.75
N LEU A 27 12.66 -0.36 -10.24
CA LEU A 27 14.07 0.04 -10.17
C LEU A 27 14.35 1.12 -9.10
N LEU A 28 13.33 1.78 -8.57
CA LEU A 28 13.47 2.82 -7.53
C LEU A 28 14.24 2.27 -6.31
N GLY A 29 15.34 2.93 -5.91
CA GLY A 29 16.15 2.54 -4.76
C GLY A 29 16.90 1.20 -4.87
N GLN A 30 16.75 0.44 -5.96
CA GLN A 30 17.42 -0.84 -6.16
C GLN A 30 18.91 -0.67 -6.47
N LYS A 31 19.72 -1.68 -6.12
CA LYS A 31 21.15 -1.74 -6.47
C LYS A 31 21.34 -2.37 -7.84
N PHE A 32 22.40 -1.96 -8.54
CA PHE A 32 22.64 -2.36 -9.94
C PHE A 32 22.79 -3.88 -10.14
N ASP A 33 23.27 -4.58 -9.11
CA ASP A 33 23.45 -6.02 -9.00
C ASP A 33 22.19 -6.79 -8.55
N SER A 34 21.11 -6.10 -8.19
CA SER A 34 19.84 -6.71 -7.77
C SER A 34 19.28 -7.64 -8.86
N PRO A 35 18.81 -8.85 -8.51
CA PRO A 35 18.14 -9.74 -9.46
C PRO A 35 16.92 -9.12 -10.15
N LEU A 36 16.22 -8.17 -9.53
CA LEU A 36 15.14 -7.41 -10.18
C LEU A 36 15.65 -6.54 -11.34
N VAL A 37 16.82 -5.91 -11.18
CA VAL A 37 17.50 -5.15 -12.25
C VAL A 37 18.00 -6.09 -13.35
N THR A 38 18.38 -7.31 -12.99
CA THR A 38 18.77 -8.35 -13.96
C THR A 38 17.58 -8.85 -14.77
N LYS A 39 16.43 -9.12 -14.15
CA LYS A 39 15.17 -9.46 -14.84
C LYS A 39 14.68 -8.30 -15.74
N TYR A 40 14.79 -7.05 -15.27
CA TYR A 40 14.49 -5.87 -16.10
C TYR A 40 15.38 -5.79 -17.35
N ARG A 41 16.68 -6.06 -17.24
CA ARG A 41 17.60 -6.12 -18.38
C ARG A 41 17.28 -7.28 -19.35
N GLN A 42 16.77 -8.40 -18.86
CA GLN A 42 16.29 -9.50 -19.73
C GLN A 42 15.02 -9.11 -20.51
N TRP A 43 14.08 -8.39 -19.87
CA TRP A 43 12.90 -7.87 -20.55
C TRP A 43 13.22 -6.81 -21.60
N PHE A 44 14.18 -5.92 -21.30
CA PHE A 44 14.50 -4.74 -22.11
C PHE A 44 16.02 -4.61 -22.40
N PRO A 45 16.63 -5.55 -23.15
CA PRO A 45 18.08 -5.64 -23.34
C PRO A 45 18.71 -4.53 -24.20
N TYR A 46 17.90 -3.60 -24.71
CA TYR A 46 18.32 -2.51 -25.60
C TYR A 46 18.67 -1.20 -24.88
N TYR A 47 18.44 -1.11 -23.56
CA TYR A 47 18.89 0.02 -22.74
C TYR A 47 20.38 -0.12 -22.37
N ASP A 48 21.14 0.96 -22.49
CA ASP A 48 22.46 1.07 -21.85
C ASP A 48 22.25 1.42 -20.37
N MET A 49 22.25 0.39 -19.53
CA MET A 49 22.08 0.50 -18.07
C MET A 49 23.44 0.37 -17.39
N ARG A 50 23.82 1.39 -16.63
CA ARG A 50 25.12 1.53 -15.96
C ARG A 50 24.93 1.59 -14.45
N LYS A 51 26.01 1.29 -13.72
CA LYS A 51 26.09 1.46 -12.28
C LYS A 51 26.40 2.91 -11.95
N ASP A 52 25.64 3.49 -11.04
CA ASP A 52 26.03 4.70 -10.32
C ASP A 52 27.17 4.32 -9.35
N GLU A 53 28.37 4.86 -9.55
CA GLU A 53 29.52 4.54 -8.68
C GLU A 53 29.51 5.27 -7.33
N GLU A 54 28.71 6.33 -7.17
CA GLU A 54 28.54 7.04 -5.88
C GLU A 54 27.40 6.38 -5.05
N ARG A 55 26.29 6.03 -5.69
CA ARG A 55 25.09 5.48 -5.03
C ARG A 55 25.01 3.94 -5.06
N GLY A 56 25.69 3.27 -5.99
CA GLY A 56 25.55 1.84 -6.27
C GLY A 56 24.22 1.45 -6.95
N THR A 57 23.44 2.43 -7.40
CA THR A 57 22.12 2.26 -8.03
C THR A 57 22.24 2.22 -9.56
N ILE A 58 21.11 2.29 -10.26
CA ILE A 58 21.03 2.27 -11.73
C ILE A 58 21.13 3.68 -12.29
N LEU A 59 21.82 3.83 -13.42
CA LEU A 59 21.69 4.95 -14.36
C LEU A 59 21.31 4.40 -15.75
N PHE A 60 20.36 5.03 -16.42
CA PHE A 60 20.09 4.84 -17.84
C PHE A 60 20.93 5.84 -18.64
N GLN A 61 21.87 5.37 -19.45
CA GLN A 61 22.56 6.22 -20.40
C GLN A 61 21.61 6.52 -21.56
N HIS A 62 21.29 7.80 -21.79
CA HIS A 62 20.35 8.24 -22.83
C HIS A 62 21.09 8.54 -24.14
N ASP A 63 22.20 9.26 -24.03
CA ASP A 63 23.11 9.62 -25.12
C ASP A 63 24.57 9.70 -24.58
N SER A 64 25.50 10.30 -25.32
CA SER A 64 26.91 10.40 -24.90
C SER A 64 27.19 11.33 -23.71
N GLU A 65 26.30 12.27 -23.42
CA GLU A 65 26.45 13.30 -22.38
C GLU A 65 25.40 13.13 -21.26
N THR A 66 24.21 12.63 -21.60
CA THR A 66 23.05 12.52 -20.70
C THR A 66 22.87 11.11 -20.16
N ALA A 67 22.73 10.99 -18.84
CA ALA A 67 22.24 9.80 -18.15
C ALA A 67 21.19 10.19 -17.10
N TYR A 68 20.24 9.30 -16.82
CA TYR A 68 19.15 9.53 -15.87
C TYR A 68 19.03 8.41 -14.84
N SER A 69 18.77 8.74 -13.58
CA SER A 69 18.40 7.75 -12.56
C SER A 69 16.91 7.34 -12.67
N PRO A 70 16.52 6.17 -12.13
CA PRO A 70 15.11 5.80 -12.01
C PRO A 70 14.27 6.83 -11.24
N GLU A 71 14.85 7.51 -10.25
CA GLU A 71 14.16 8.57 -9.50
C GLU A 71 13.92 9.82 -10.36
N GLU A 72 14.87 10.22 -11.21
CA GLU A 72 14.71 11.37 -12.11
C GLU A 72 13.64 11.09 -13.17
N LEU A 73 13.64 9.89 -13.76
CA LEU A 73 12.62 9.50 -14.73
C LEU A 73 11.22 9.39 -14.10
N VAL A 74 11.11 8.92 -12.85
CA VAL A 74 9.85 8.94 -12.09
C VAL A 74 9.44 10.36 -11.71
N ALA A 75 10.40 11.25 -11.39
CA ALA A 75 10.13 12.66 -11.14
C ALA A 75 9.51 13.35 -12.37
N MET A 76 10.02 13.09 -13.58
CA MET A 76 9.43 13.59 -14.83
C MET A 76 7.97 13.14 -15.00
N ILE A 77 7.67 11.86 -14.70
CA ILE A 77 6.29 11.33 -14.72
C ILE A 77 5.42 12.04 -13.68
N LEU A 78 5.89 12.20 -12.44
CA LEU A 78 5.17 12.91 -11.37
C LEU A 78 4.90 14.39 -11.73
N ASN A 79 5.83 15.05 -12.42
CA ASN A 79 5.63 16.41 -12.93
C ASN A 79 4.58 16.45 -14.04
N TYR A 80 4.58 15.49 -14.96
CA TYR A 80 3.57 15.39 -16.02
C TYR A 80 2.16 15.13 -15.43
N THR A 81 2.04 14.19 -14.49
CA THR A 81 0.79 13.95 -13.76
C THR A 81 0.34 15.17 -12.97
N ARG A 82 1.26 15.92 -12.35
CA ARG A 82 0.95 17.22 -11.73
C ARG A 82 0.40 18.20 -12.76
N ILE A 83 1.02 18.34 -13.94
CA ILE A 83 0.56 19.28 -14.98
C ILE A 83 -0.89 18.95 -15.37
N ILE A 84 -1.19 17.68 -15.68
CA ILE A 84 -2.59 17.25 -15.96
C ILE A 84 -3.54 17.64 -14.84
N ALA A 85 -3.15 17.41 -13.57
CA ALA A 85 -3.98 17.74 -12.42
C ALA A 85 -4.16 19.25 -12.19
N GLN A 86 -3.15 20.07 -12.52
CA GLN A 86 -3.22 21.53 -12.47
C GLN A 86 -4.09 22.10 -13.58
N ASP A 87 -3.94 21.57 -14.80
CA ASP A 87 -4.69 22.00 -15.98
C ASP A 87 -6.18 21.66 -15.84
N TYR A 88 -6.50 20.50 -15.26
CA TYR A 88 -7.88 20.10 -14.93
C TYR A 88 -8.49 20.90 -13.76
N ALA A 89 -7.71 21.23 -12.74
CA ALA A 89 -8.20 21.92 -11.54
C ALA A 89 -8.04 23.45 -11.59
N GLU A 90 -7.51 23.99 -12.69
CA GLU A 90 -7.15 25.40 -12.93
C GLU A 90 -6.31 26.06 -11.81
N GLN A 91 -5.58 25.27 -11.01
CA GLN A 91 -4.84 25.75 -9.83
C GLN A 91 -3.52 25.00 -9.59
N PRO A 92 -2.50 25.63 -8.95
CA PRO A 92 -1.23 24.97 -8.63
C PRO A 92 -1.39 23.83 -7.61
N ILE A 93 -0.93 22.63 -7.98
CA ILE A 93 -0.96 21.44 -7.12
C ILE A 93 0.42 21.27 -6.46
N ARG A 94 0.44 21.31 -5.12
CA ARG A 94 1.66 21.25 -4.31
C ARG A 94 1.71 20.03 -3.40
N ASP A 95 0.59 19.71 -2.77
CA ASP A 95 0.47 18.63 -1.80
C ASP A 95 -0.11 17.36 -2.45
N CYS A 96 0.41 16.19 -2.13
CA CYS A 96 -0.11 14.91 -2.64
C CYS A 96 0.04 13.75 -1.64
N VAL A 97 -0.76 12.71 -1.82
CA VAL A 97 -0.49 11.36 -1.30
C VAL A 97 -0.11 10.49 -2.50
N ILE A 98 0.94 9.68 -2.36
CA ILE A 98 1.42 8.79 -3.42
C ILE A 98 1.25 7.35 -2.96
N THR A 99 0.67 6.50 -3.81
CA THR A 99 0.58 5.05 -3.56
C THR A 99 1.90 4.35 -3.86
N VAL A 100 2.24 3.37 -3.02
CA VAL A 100 3.43 2.51 -3.19
C VAL A 100 3.06 1.04 -2.95
N PRO A 101 3.74 0.07 -3.57
CA PRO A 101 3.56 -1.34 -3.25
C PRO A 101 3.77 -1.65 -1.77
N VAL A 102 2.91 -2.47 -1.18
CA VAL A 102 3.02 -2.94 0.22
C VAL A 102 4.44 -3.33 0.64
N PHE A 103 5.16 -4.06 -0.22
CA PHE A 103 6.50 -4.59 0.03
C PHE A 103 7.65 -3.57 -0.15
N TYR A 104 7.37 -2.31 -0.51
CA TYR A 104 8.42 -1.30 -0.69
C TYR A 104 9.25 -1.07 0.58
N THR A 105 10.55 -1.35 0.48
CA THR A 105 11.58 -1.12 1.49
C THR A 105 11.75 0.36 1.85
N GLN A 106 12.46 0.64 2.95
CA GLN A 106 12.89 2.00 3.30
C GLN A 106 13.67 2.69 2.17
N ALA A 107 14.45 1.94 1.38
CA ALA A 107 15.19 2.48 0.24
C ALA A 107 14.24 2.89 -0.91
N GLN A 108 13.29 2.02 -1.28
CA GLN A 108 12.28 2.32 -2.30
C GLN A 108 11.36 3.48 -1.90
N ARG A 109 10.87 3.51 -0.65
CA ARG A 109 10.04 4.61 -0.12
C ARG A 109 10.80 5.95 -0.14
N ARG A 110 12.08 5.96 0.23
CA ARG A 110 12.93 7.17 0.17
C ARG A 110 13.27 7.59 -1.26
N ALA A 111 13.43 6.65 -2.18
CA ALA A 111 13.60 6.93 -3.61
C ALA A 111 12.35 7.58 -4.23
N MET A 112 11.14 7.13 -3.85
CA MET A 112 9.88 7.77 -4.25
C MET A 112 9.74 9.20 -3.69
N LEU A 113 10.07 9.42 -2.41
CA LEU A 113 10.10 10.77 -1.85
C LEU A 113 11.11 11.69 -2.56
N TYR A 114 12.28 11.17 -2.92
CA TYR A 114 13.29 11.94 -3.66
C TYR A 114 12.78 12.32 -5.05
N ALA A 115 12.15 11.39 -5.78
CA ALA A 115 11.52 11.67 -7.08
C ALA A 115 10.44 12.76 -6.99
N ALA A 116 9.59 12.74 -5.96
CA ALA A 116 8.60 13.79 -5.73
C ALA A 116 9.25 15.15 -5.35
N ASN A 117 10.31 15.11 -4.54
CA ASN A 117 11.02 16.32 -4.10
C ASN A 117 11.74 17.04 -5.26
N LEU A 118 12.33 16.31 -6.21
CA LEU A 118 12.99 16.86 -7.41
C LEU A 118 12.08 17.80 -8.22
N VAL A 119 10.76 17.62 -8.15
CA VAL A 119 9.78 18.43 -8.87
C VAL A 119 8.96 19.35 -7.96
N GLY A 120 9.29 19.41 -6.67
CA GLY A 120 8.66 20.30 -5.69
C GLY A 120 7.26 19.86 -5.24
N LEU A 121 6.96 18.56 -5.28
CA LEU A 121 5.76 18.00 -4.65
C LEU A 121 6.02 17.74 -3.16
N ASN A 122 5.11 18.22 -2.31
CA ASN A 122 5.06 17.93 -0.89
C ASN A 122 4.23 16.65 -0.67
N VAL A 123 4.91 15.53 -0.45
CA VAL A 123 4.25 14.25 -0.17
C VAL A 123 3.77 14.25 1.28
N LEU A 124 2.46 14.38 1.47
CA LEU A 124 1.79 14.31 2.77
C LEU A 124 1.95 12.90 3.38
N GLN A 125 1.80 11.87 2.55
CA GLN A 125 1.96 10.48 2.95
C GLN A 125 2.35 9.59 1.74
N LEU A 126 3.20 8.59 1.96
CA LEU A 126 3.24 7.38 1.13
C LEU A 126 2.27 6.35 1.70
N MET A 127 1.16 6.10 0.99
CA MET A 127 0.15 5.11 1.38
C MET A 127 0.41 3.81 0.63
N THR A 128 0.15 2.64 1.21
CA THR A 128 0.19 1.41 0.38
C THR A 128 -1.00 1.38 -0.59
N ASP A 129 -0.79 0.80 -1.76
CA ASP A 129 -1.84 0.45 -2.73
C ASP A 129 -2.98 -0.37 -2.09
N ALA A 130 -2.63 -1.35 -1.26
CA ALA A 130 -3.58 -2.13 -0.47
C ALA A 130 -4.38 -1.26 0.53
N ALA A 131 -3.72 -0.45 1.35
CA ALA A 131 -4.43 0.40 2.34
C ALA A 131 -5.28 1.50 1.67
N ALA A 132 -4.85 2.03 0.52
CA ALA A 132 -5.62 3.00 -0.26
C ALA A 132 -6.88 2.36 -0.86
N THR A 133 -6.72 1.18 -1.48
CA THR A 133 -7.84 0.38 -2.01
C THR A 133 -8.84 0.02 -0.90
N ALA A 134 -8.33 -0.41 0.25
CA ALA A 134 -9.13 -0.73 1.43
C ALA A 134 -9.90 0.48 1.97
N LEU A 135 -9.27 1.67 1.99
CA LEU A 135 -9.95 2.91 2.35
C LEU A 135 -11.11 3.19 1.38
N ASN A 136 -10.87 3.11 0.07
CA ASN A 136 -11.93 3.29 -0.94
C ASN A 136 -13.07 2.26 -0.77
N TYR A 137 -12.75 0.99 -0.51
CA TYR A 137 -13.76 -0.05 -0.23
C TYR A 137 -14.61 0.28 1.00
N GLY A 138 -13.96 0.65 2.11
CA GLY A 138 -14.62 0.90 3.38
C GLY A 138 -15.45 2.17 3.41
N LEU A 139 -15.09 3.19 2.62
CA LEU A 139 -15.77 4.48 2.62
C LEU A 139 -17.25 4.39 2.24
N PHE A 140 -17.61 3.51 1.31
CA PHE A 140 -19.00 3.29 0.91
C PHE A 140 -19.73 2.26 1.80
N ARG A 141 -19.03 1.62 2.74
CA ARG A 141 -19.53 0.51 3.58
C ARG A 141 -19.46 0.78 5.09
N GLN A 142 -19.24 2.04 5.49
CA GLN A 142 -19.15 2.48 6.90
C GLN A 142 -20.35 2.06 7.78
N ALA A 143 -21.51 1.78 7.18
CA ALA A 143 -22.71 1.30 7.87
C ALA A 143 -22.59 -0.15 8.33
N SER A 144 -22.07 -1.08 7.50
CA SER A 144 -22.02 -2.52 7.80
C SER A 144 -20.99 -2.87 8.88
N PHE A 145 -19.89 -2.11 8.96
CA PHE A 145 -18.88 -2.31 10.00
C PHE A 145 -19.47 -2.07 11.39
N ASN A 146 -19.23 -2.98 12.33
CA ASN A 146 -19.70 -2.88 13.71
C ASN A 146 -18.55 -3.15 14.68
N ALA A 147 -18.82 -3.59 15.91
CA ALA A 147 -17.76 -3.90 16.88
C ALA A 147 -17.03 -5.21 16.55
N THR A 148 -17.74 -6.19 15.99
CA THR A 148 -17.18 -7.42 15.44
C THR A 148 -16.32 -7.09 14.21
N PRO A 149 -15.07 -7.58 14.14
CA PRO A 149 -14.25 -7.43 12.95
C PRO A 149 -14.86 -8.11 11.72
N GLN A 150 -14.69 -7.49 10.56
CA GLN A 150 -14.84 -8.12 9.24
C GLN A 150 -13.46 -8.24 8.60
N TYR A 151 -13.17 -9.38 7.97
CA TYR A 151 -11.87 -9.70 7.38
C TYR A 151 -11.99 -9.93 5.88
N ILE A 152 -11.33 -9.07 5.10
CA ILE A 152 -11.41 -9.08 3.64
C ILE A 152 -10.01 -9.16 3.06
N MET A 153 -9.80 -10.13 2.17
CA MET A 153 -8.55 -10.27 1.42
C MET A 153 -8.66 -9.50 0.10
N PHE A 154 -7.83 -8.49 -0.10
CA PHE A 154 -7.65 -7.86 -1.41
C PHE A 154 -6.52 -8.57 -2.14
N TYR A 155 -6.80 -9.06 -3.34
CA TYR A 155 -5.86 -9.80 -4.18
C TYR A 155 -5.60 -9.02 -5.47
N ASP A 156 -4.47 -8.33 -5.51
CA ASP A 156 -4.05 -7.47 -6.63
C ASP A 156 -3.09 -8.22 -7.56
N VAL A 157 -3.44 -8.38 -8.83
CA VAL A 157 -2.50 -8.80 -9.88
C VAL A 157 -2.18 -7.58 -10.75
N GLY A 158 -1.07 -6.92 -10.42
CA GLY A 158 -0.61 -5.73 -11.11
C GLY A 158 0.09 -6.03 -12.43
N ALA A 159 0.73 -5.00 -12.99
CA ALA A 159 1.53 -5.15 -14.21
C ALA A 159 2.90 -5.82 -13.95
N LEU A 160 3.44 -5.72 -12.73
CA LEU A 160 4.77 -6.26 -12.36
C LEU A 160 4.69 -7.39 -11.32
N SER A 161 3.85 -7.17 -10.31
CA SER A 161 3.81 -7.95 -9.07
C SER A 161 2.39 -8.28 -8.67
N THR A 162 2.25 -9.32 -7.85
CA THR A 162 0.98 -9.75 -7.25
C THR A 162 1.05 -9.57 -5.74
N THR A 163 -0.04 -9.18 -5.10
CA THR A 163 -0.13 -9.05 -3.64
C THR A 163 -1.45 -9.60 -3.13
N ALA A 164 -1.42 -10.20 -1.94
CA ALA A 164 -2.59 -10.52 -1.15
C ALA A 164 -2.48 -9.77 0.19
N SER A 165 -3.50 -8.99 0.54
CA SER A 165 -3.52 -8.18 1.76
C SER A 165 -4.81 -8.42 2.54
N ILE A 166 -4.69 -8.94 3.76
CA ILE A 166 -5.82 -9.17 4.67
C ILE A 166 -6.08 -7.90 5.46
N ILE A 167 -7.31 -7.41 5.38
CA ILE A 167 -7.76 -6.16 6.02
C ILE A 167 -8.85 -6.46 7.05
N GLU A 168 -8.62 -6.02 8.28
CA GLU A 168 -9.61 -5.99 9.36
C GLU A 168 -10.38 -4.66 9.34
N TYR A 169 -11.68 -4.70 9.10
CA TYR A 169 -12.58 -3.55 9.27
C TYR A 169 -13.38 -3.68 10.57
N ARG A 170 -13.44 -2.59 11.35
CA ARG A 170 -14.30 -2.49 12.54
C ARG A 170 -14.61 -1.04 12.91
N LYS A 171 -15.60 -0.82 13.78
CA LYS A 171 -15.78 0.47 14.47
C LYS A 171 -14.87 0.53 15.70
N ALA A 172 -14.07 1.58 15.81
CA ALA A 172 -13.11 1.80 16.89
C ALA A 172 -13.43 3.10 17.64
N GLN A 173 -13.43 3.04 18.98
CA GLN A 173 -13.54 4.22 19.82
C GLN A 173 -12.17 4.93 19.93
N VAL A 174 -12.19 6.26 19.80
CA VAL A 174 -11.03 7.14 20.01
C VAL A 174 -11.42 8.22 21.01
N LYS A 175 -10.61 8.39 22.05
CA LYS A 175 -10.76 9.51 23.00
C LYS A 175 -10.08 10.75 22.44
N GLU A 176 -10.87 11.77 22.16
CA GLU A 176 -10.42 13.07 21.66
C GLU A 176 -10.70 14.12 22.73
N GLY A 177 -9.70 14.36 23.58
CA GLY A 177 -9.90 15.05 24.86
C GLY A 177 -10.83 14.22 25.76
N SER A 178 -11.86 14.86 26.32
CA SER A 178 -12.85 14.22 27.20
C SER A 178 -13.93 13.43 26.45
N VAL A 179 -14.01 13.52 25.11
CA VAL A 179 -15.08 12.89 24.32
C VAL A 179 -14.59 11.59 23.70
N ALA A 180 -15.37 10.51 23.82
CA ALA A 180 -15.12 9.26 23.11
C ALA A 180 -15.94 9.23 21.81
N ASN A 181 -15.27 9.34 20.66
CA ASN A 181 -15.88 9.28 19.33
C ASN A 181 -15.66 7.90 18.71
N THR A 182 -16.68 7.34 18.05
CA THR A 182 -16.57 6.07 17.33
C THR A 182 -16.37 6.32 15.83
N TYR A 183 -15.31 5.76 15.25
CA TYR A 183 -14.98 5.88 13.82
C TYR A 183 -14.83 4.51 13.17
N PRO A 184 -15.11 4.36 11.87
CA PRO A 184 -14.65 3.19 11.12
C PRO A 184 -13.12 3.16 11.09
N GLN A 185 -12.56 1.97 11.25
CA GLN A 185 -11.13 1.67 11.20
C GLN A 185 -10.91 0.52 10.23
N LEU A 186 -9.88 0.64 9.38
CA LEU A 186 -9.24 -0.48 8.69
C LEU A 186 -7.85 -0.71 9.27
N SER A 187 -7.46 -1.97 9.41
CA SER A 187 -6.10 -2.37 9.79
C SER A 187 -5.61 -3.46 8.83
N VAL A 188 -4.44 -3.26 8.22
CA VAL A 188 -3.75 -4.34 7.51
C VAL A 188 -3.25 -5.35 8.55
N LYS A 189 -3.57 -6.64 8.33
CA LYS A 189 -3.30 -7.73 9.28
C LYS A 189 -2.13 -8.61 8.84
N GLY A 190 -2.14 -8.99 7.57
CA GLY A 190 -1.13 -9.83 6.95
C GLY A 190 -1.00 -9.52 5.47
N VAL A 191 0.20 -9.68 4.94
CA VAL A 191 0.56 -9.37 3.56
C VAL A 191 1.49 -10.44 3.02
N GLY A 192 1.15 -10.94 1.83
CA GLY A 192 1.96 -11.81 0.98
C GLY A 192 2.07 -11.24 -0.42
N TYR A 193 3.14 -11.56 -1.15
CA TYR A 193 3.40 -10.95 -2.46
C TYR A 193 4.37 -11.77 -3.31
N ASP A 194 4.32 -11.55 -4.62
CA ASP A 194 5.32 -12.01 -5.56
C ASP A 194 5.76 -10.80 -6.42
N HIS A 195 7.06 -10.51 -6.40
CA HIS A 195 7.67 -9.35 -7.06
C HIS A 195 7.62 -9.38 -8.60
N LEU A 196 7.44 -10.56 -9.20
CA LEU A 196 7.60 -10.81 -10.64
C LEU A 196 6.42 -11.56 -11.27
N LEU A 197 5.42 -11.97 -10.48
CA LEU A 197 4.14 -12.46 -10.97
C LEU A 197 3.26 -11.28 -11.34
N GLY A 198 3.11 -10.99 -12.63
CA GLY A 198 2.28 -9.88 -13.09
C GLY A 198 2.09 -9.84 -14.60
N GLY A 199 1.23 -8.94 -15.05
CA GLY A 199 0.78 -8.85 -16.44
C GLY A 199 1.89 -8.67 -17.49
N LEU A 200 3.07 -8.13 -17.11
CA LEU A 200 4.21 -7.93 -18.00
C LEU A 200 4.91 -9.24 -18.38
N GLU A 201 5.05 -10.21 -17.47
CA GLU A 201 5.73 -11.48 -17.79
C GLU A 201 4.95 -12.24 -18.87
N ILE A 202 3.61 -12.17 -18.84
CA ILE A 202 2.71 -12.65 -19.89
C ILE A 202 2.95 -11.90 -21.21
N ASP A 203 3.03 -10.55 -21.18
CA ASP A 203 3.28 -9.73 -22.37
C ASP A 203 4.64 -10.05 -23.02
N ILE A 204 5.66 -10.34 -22.20
CA ILE A 204 7.01 -10.70 -22.65
C ILE A 204 7.04 -12.10 -23.26
N ARG A 205 6.43 -13.11 -22.60
CA ARG A 205 6.36 -14.48 -23.13
C ARG A 205 5.61 -14.53 -24.45
N LEU A 206 4.48 -13.83 -24.55
CA LEU A 206 3.71 -13.72 -25.78
C LEU A 206 4.49 -12.95 -26.87
N ARG A 207 5.17 -11.83 -26.54
CA ARG A 207 6.09 -11.14 -27.46
C ARG A 207 7.14 -12.09 -28.03
N ASP A 208 7.75 -12.91 -27.18
CA ASP A 208 8.84 -13.81 -27.58
C ASP A 208 8.34 -15.05 -28.34
N HIS A 209 7.11 -15.49 -28.09
CA HIS A 209 6.40 -16.44 -28.96
C HIS A 209 6.16 -15.83 -30.36
N LEU A 210 5.55 -14.64 -30.44
CA LEU A 210 5.27 -13.97 -31.72
C LEU A 210 6.57 -13.74 -32.52
N ALA A 211 7.67 -13.40 -31.84
CA ALA A 211 9.00 -13.24 -32.41
C ALA A 211 9.52 -14.56 -33.05
N ARG A 212 9.51 -15.67 -32.31
CA ARG A 212 9.92 -17.00 -32.82
C ARG A 212 9.05 -17.46 -33.98
N SER A 213 7.74 -17.22 -33.91
CA SER A 213 6.79 -17.56 -34.97
C SER A 213 7.00 -16.73 -36.24
N PHE A 214 7.47 -15.48 -36.14
CA PHE A 214 7.90 -14.69 -37.30
C PHE A 214 9.20 -15.20 -37.91
N GLU A 215 10.24 -15.46 -37.10
CA GLU A 215 11.52 -16.01 -37.58
C GLU A 215 11.34 -17.39 -38.22
N GLY A 216 10.41 -18.20 -37.70
CA GLY A 216 9.99 -19.47 -38.28
C GLY A 216 9.44 -19.36 -39.71
N MET A 217 8.94 -18.20 -40.14
CA MET A 217 8.52 -17.95 -41.53
C MET A 217 9.69 -17.80 -42.49
N LYS A 218 10.92 -17.53 -42.01
CA LYS A 218 12.16 -17.40 -42.79
C LYS A 218 12.06 -16.39 -43.96
N LYS A 219 11.30 -15.31 -43.77
CA LYS A 219 11.07 -14.26 -44.77
C LYS A 219 12.09 -13.11 -44.74
N THR A 220 12.85 -12.98 -43.65
CA THR A 220 13.85 -11.91 -43.42
C THR A 220 15.26 -12.49 -43.37
N GLN A 221 16.29 -11.66 -43.54
CA GLN A 221 17.70 -12.03 -43.36
C GLN A 221 18.20 -11.76 -41.93
N GLY A 222 17.72 -10.70 -41.28
CA GLY A 222 18.03 -10.38 -39.89
C GLY A 222 17.09 -11.05 -38.88
N SER A 223 17.57 -11.17 -37.63
CA SER A 223 16.77 -11.61 -36.49
C SER A 223 15.84 -10.50 -36.01
N VAL A 224 14.64 -10.88 -35.55
CA VAL A 224 13.69 -9.93 -34.97
C VAL A 224 14.12 -9.50 -33.56
N PHE A 225 14.81 -10.38 -32.82
CA PHE A 225 15.35 -10.10 -31.48
C PHE A 225 16.47 -9.05 -31.51
N GLU A 226 17.24 -8.97 -32.60
CA GLU A 226 18.28 -7.95 -32.82
C GLU A 226 17.71 -6.55 -33.15
N SER A 227 16.40 -6.44 -33.38
CA SER A 227 15.72 -5.19 -33.72
C SER A 227 14.83 -4.69 -32.57
N PRO A 228 15.31 -3.74 -31.73
CA PRO A 228 14.51 -3.16 -30.65
C PRO A 228 13.17 -2.58 -31.11
N ARG A 229 13.11 -2.04 -32.33
CA ARG A 229 11.88 -1.49 -32.94
C ARG A 229 10.88 -2.59 -33.28
N ALA A 230 11.34 -3.73 -33.79
CA ALA A 230 10.48 -4.88 -34.07
C ALA A 230 9.97 -5.53 -32.77
N MET A 231 10.85 -5.74 -31.78
CA MET A 231 10.46 -6.21 -30.45
C MET A 231 9.51 -5.23 -29.72
N GLY A 232 9.65 -3.92 -29.96
CA GLY A 232 8.71 -2.90 -29.51
C GLY A 232 7.33 -3.00 -30.17
N LYS A 233 7.26 -3.24 -31.49
CA LYS A 233 6.00 -3.54 -32.20
C LYS A 233 5.34 -4.81 -31.63
N LEU A 234 6.09 -5.89 -31.48
CA LEU A 234 5.60 -7.16 -30.93
C LEU A 234 5.11 -7.03 -29.49
N LEU A 235 5.78 -6.23 -28.64
CA LEU A 235 5.31 -5.99 -27.26
C LEU A 235 4.01 -5.19 -27.21
N LYS A 236 3.82 -4.22 -28.13
CA LYS A 236 2.54 -3.51 -28.29
C LYS A 236 1.43 -4.46 -28.72
N GLU A 237 1.72 -5.38 -29.64
CA GLU A 237 0.72 -6.34 -30.13
C GLU A 237 0.42 -7.46 -29.12
N ALA A 238 1.41 -8.00 -28.42
CA ALA A 238 1.20 -8.95 -27.32
C ALA A 238 0.24 -8.38 -26.26
N LYS A 239 0.41 -7.10 -25.89
CA LYS A 239 -0.52 -6.36 -25.01
C LYS A 239 -1.93 -6.20 -25.56
N ARG A 240 -2.10 -6.18 -26.89
CA ARG A 240 -3.42 -6.16 -27.53
C ARG A 240 -4.04 -7.56 -27.49
N VAL A 241 -3.32 -8.55 -27.98
CA VAL A 241 -3.71 -9.97 -28.02
C VAL A 241 -4.12 -10.47 -26.63
N LYS A 242 -3.28 -10.27 -25.59
CA LYS A 242 -3.60 -10.66 -24.20
C LYS A 242 -4.94 -10.09 -23.71
N ARG A 243 -5.20 -8.80 -23.98
CA ARG A 243 -6.46 -8.14 -23.59
C ARG A 243 -7.66 -8.72 -24.35
N VAL A 244 -7.51 -9.03 -25.64
CA VAL A 244 -8.59 -9.64 -26.43
C VAL A 244 -8.86 -11.08 -25.96
N LEU A 245 -7.82 -11.87 -25.70
CA LEU A 245 -7.92 -13.25 -25.19
C LEU A 245 -8.46 -13.34 -23.75
N SER A 246 -8.43 -12.25 -22.99
CA SER A 246 -9.10 -12.18 -21.68
C SER A 246 -10.63 -12.26 -21.80
N ALA A 247 -11.20 -11.94 -22.98
CA ALA A 247 -12.63 -12.08 -23.27
C ALA A 247 -12.91 -13.20 -24.31
N ASN A 248 -12.08 -13.32 -25.34
CA ASN A 248 -12.27 -14.22 -26.49
C ASN A 248 -11.41 -15.48 -26.38
N THR A 249 -11.77 -16.55 -27.08
CA THR A 249 -11.01 -17.83 -27.08
C THR A 249 -9.83 -17.81 -28.04
N ASP A 250 -9.87 -17.01 -29.11
CA ASP A 250 -8.73 -16.79 -30.01
C ASP A 250 -8.70 -15.37 -30.60
N PHE A 251 -7.57 -15.00 -31.23
CA PHE A 251 -7.40 -13.75 -31.94
C PHE A 251 -6.27 -13.82 -32.99
N TYR A 252 -6.30 -12.94 -34.00
CA TYR A 252 -5.21 -12.80 -34.98
C TYR A 252 -4.26 -11.65 -34.61
N ALA A 253 -3.11 -12.00 -34.03
CA ALA A 253 -1.98 -11.11 -33.84
C ALA A 253 -1.48 -10.61 -35.20
N GLN A 254 -1.41 -9.30 -35.40
CA GLN A 254 -1.12 -8.66 -36.69
C GLN A 254 -0.20 -7.45 -36.52
N VAL A 255 0.89 -7.39 -37.30
CA VAL A 255 1.87 -6.30 -37.31
C VAL A 255 2.37 -6.03 -38.72
N GLU A 256 2.05 -4.84 -39.24
CA GLU A 256 2.54 -4.36 -40.54
C GLU A 256 4.04 -4.05 -40.51
N GLY A 257 4.77 -4.40 -41.58
CA GLY A 257 6.20 -4.13 -41.79
C GLY A 257 7.08 -4.39 -40.57
N LEU A 258 6.96 -5.58 -39.95
CA LEU A 258 7.57 -5.90 -38.66
C LEU A 258 9.10 -5.77 -38.70
N LEU A 259 9.73 -6.37 -39.71
CA LEU A 259 11.15 -6.33 -40.01
C LEU A 259 11.33 -6.47 -41.53
N GLU A 260 12.28 -5.75 -42.14
CA GLU A 260 12.54 -5.76 -43.61
C GLU A 260 11.27 -5.54 -44.46
N ASP A 261 10.36 -4.70 -43.93
CA ASP A 261 9.03 -4.40 -44.49
C ASP A 261 8.12 -5.62 -44.74
N VAL A 262 8.41 -6.76 -44.09
CA VAL A 262 7.58 -7.97 -44.09
C VAL A 262 6.46 -7.87 -43.06
N ASP A 263 5.22 -8.06 -43.50
CA ASP A 263 4.05 -8.15 -42.62
C ASP A 263 3.99 -9.47 -41.85
N PHE A 264 3.53 -9.39 -40.60
CA PHE A 264 3.32 -10.53 -39.72
C PHE A 264 1.85 -10.70 -39.36
N LYS A 265 1.34 -11.94 -39.48
CA LYS A 265 0.01 -12.35 -39.05
C LYS A 265 0.08 -13.78 -38.50
N LEU A 266 -0.47 -13.98 -37.30
CA LEU A 266 -0.53 -15.28 -36.62
C LEU A 266 -1.86 -15.40 -35.86
N LYS A 267 -2.50 -16.57 -35.90
CA LYS A 267 -3.60 -16.90 -34.98
C LYS A 267 -3.01 -17.32 -33.64
N VAL A 268 -3.53 -16.79 -32.54
CA VAL A 268 -3.15 -17.15 -31.16
C VAL A 268 -4.42 -17.49 -30.38
N THR A 269 -4.44 -18.60 -29.66
CA THR A 269 -5.55 -18.99 -28.78
C THR A 269 -5.29 -18.63 -27.32
N ARG A 270 -6.35 -18.61 -26.51
CA ARG A 270 -6.26 -18.50 -25.05
C ARG A 270 -5.50 -19.69 -24.46
N GLU A 271 -5.78 -20.89 -24.95
CA GLU A 271 -5.15 -22.15 -24.53
C GLU A 271 -3.62 -22.11 -24.75
N GLU A 272 -3.15 -21.63 -25.90
CA GLU A 272 -1.72 -21.44 -26.17
C GLU A 272 -1.09 -20.42 -25.19
N LEU A 273 -1.77 -19.30 -24.93
CA LEU A 273 -1.30 -18.29 -24.00
C LEU A 273 -1.22 -18.82 -22.56
N GLU A 274 -2.18 -19.63 -22.14
CA GLU A 274 -2.25 -20.22 -20.82
C GLU A 274 -1.22 -21.36 -20.66
N ALA A 275 -1.03 -22.21 -21.66
CA ALA A 275 0.03 -23.22 -21.69
C ALA A 275 1.44 -22.59 -21.61
N MET A 276 1.66 -21.44 -22.25
CA MET A 276 2.92 -20.68 -22.15
C MET A 276 3.15 -19.98 -20.79
N CYS A 277 2.15 -19.96 -19.91
CA CYS A 277 2.17 -19.24 -18.63
C CYS A 277 1.84 -20.14 -17.43
N SER A 278 1.87 -21.47 -17.59
CA SER A 278 1.49 -22.46 -16.55
C SER A 278 2.13 -22.19 -15.19
N ASP A 279 3.46 -22.05 -15.15
CA ASP A 279 4.26 -21.78 -13.94
C ASP A 279 3.93 -20.43 -13.25
N LEU A 280 3.27 -19.50 -13.94
CA LEU A 280 2.79 -18.27 -13.32
C LEU A 280 1.50 -18.52 -12.53
N TYR A 281 0.63 -19.42 -13.00
CA TYR A 281 -0.62 -19.75 -12.32
C TYR A 281 -0.37 -20.62 -11.07
N ASP A 282 0.64 -21.48 -11.10
CA ASP A 282 1.05 -22.27 -9.93
C ASP A 282 1.52 -21.38 -8.75
N ARG A 283 2.05 -20.19 -9.04
CA ARG A 283 2.49 -19.19 -8.04
C ARG A 283 1.36 -18.36 -7.42
N VAL A 284 0.13 -18.44 -7.93
CA VAL A 284 -1.03 -17.65 -7.45
C VAL A 284 -1.39 -17.96 -5.99
N GLN A 285 -1.12 -19.18 -5.50
CA GLN A 285 -1.42 -19.55 -4.12
C GLN A 285 -0.44 -18.94 -3.10
N GLU A 286 0.81 -18.65 -3.47
CA GLU A 286 1.84 -18.28 -2.50
C GLU A 286 1.58 -16.93 -1.82
N PRO A 287 1.18 -15.84 -2.52
CA PRO A 287 0.75 -14.60 -1.86
C PRO A 287 -0.40 -14.82 -0.86
N VAL A 288 -1.39 -15.67 -1.19
CA VAL A 288 -2.51 -16.03 -0.28
C VAL A 288 -1.96 -16.67 0.99
N ARG A 289 -1.10 -17.69 0.84
CA ARG A 289 -0.48 -18.44 1.94
C ARG A 289 0.35 -17.52 2.84
N GLN A 290 1.22 -16.69 2.25
CA GLN A 290 2.04 -15.71 2.97
C GLN A 290 1.20 -14.66 3.72
N ALA A 291 0.06 -14.23 3.17
CA ALA A 291 -0.81 -13.25 3.80
C ALA A 291 -1.54 -13.82 5.03
N LEU A 292 -2.04 -15.05 4.92
CA LEU A 292 -2.66 -15.80 6.03
C LEU A 292 -1.65 -16.06 7.17
N GLU A 293 -0.45 -16.55 6.82
CA GLU A 293 0.66 -16.73 7.76
C GLU A 293 1.07 -15.41 8.46
N ALA A 294 1.08 -14.29 7.71
CA ALA A 294 1.40 -12.97 8.27
C ALA A 294 0.32 -12.41 9.21
N ALA A 295 -0.92 -12.86 9.07
CA ALA A 295 -2.05 -12.42 9.89
C ALA A 295 -2.28 -13.31 11.14
N ASP A 296 -1.69 -14.52 11.16
CA ASP A 296 -2.04 -15.62 12.06
C ASP A 296 -3.53 -16.01 11.94
N MET A 297 -3.98 -16.24 10.70
CA MET A 297 -5.39 -16.46 10.34
C MET A 297 -5.57 -17.58 9.30
N THR A 298 -6.77 -18.15 9.27
CA THR A 298 -7.20 -19.16 8.29
C THR A 298 -8.11 -18.57 7.21
N MET A 299 -8.23 -19.28 6.08
CA MET A 299 -9.08 -18.87 4.96
C MET A 299 -10.59 -18.94 5.28
N VAL A 300 -10.96 -19.68 6.34
CA VAL A 300 -12.35 -19.78 6.84
C VAL A 300 -12.82 -18.43 7.37
N GLU A 301 -11.97 -17.73 8.10
CA GLU A 301 -12.26 -16.43 8.76
C GLU A 301 -12.42 -15.25 7.78
N MET A 302 -12.10 -15.42 6.49
CA MET A 302 -12.25 -14.36 5.50
C MET A 302 -13.70 -14.27 5.02
N ASP A 303 -14.36 -13.12 5.25
CA ASP A 303 -15.71 -12.83 4.74
C ASP A 303 -15.75 -12.84 3.21
N SER A 304 -14.71 -12.29 2.56
CA SER A 304 -14.62 -12.24 1.10
C SER A 304 -13.18 -12.07 0.59
N VAL A 305 -12.97 -12.46 -0.68
CA VAL A 305 -11.77 -12.17 -1.47
C VAL A 305 -12.17 -11.20 -2.57
N ILE A 306 -11.44 -10.11 -2.74
CA ILE A 306 -11.76 -9.04 -3.70
C ILE A 306 -10.63 -8.88 -4.70
N LEU A 307 -10.97 -8.96 -5.99
CA LEU A 307 -10.02 -8.82 -7.10
C LEU A 307 -9.61 -7.35 -7.29
N MET A 308 -8.32 -7.15 -7.54
CA MET A 308 -7.69 -5.86 -7.81
C MET A 308 -6.63 -5.98 -8.92
N GLY A 309 -6.26 -4.85 -9.52
CA GLY A 309 -5.25 -4.81 -10.58
C GLY A 309 -5.69 -5.41 -11.91
N GLY A 310 -5.17 -4.85 -13.01
CA GLY A 310 -5.61 -5.22 -14.36
C GLY A 310 -5.26 -6.65 -14.82
N GLY A 311 -4.37 -7.35 -14.12
CA GLY A 311 -3.98 -8.73 -14.42
C GLY A 311 -5.03 -9.78 -14.01
N THR A 312 -5.87 -9.49 -13.01
CA THR A 312 -6.96 -10.38 -12.59
C THR A 312 -8.02 -10.58 -13.67
N ARG A 313 -8.02 -9.76 -14.73
CA ARG A 313 -8.91 -9.90 -15.89
C ARG A 313 -8.57 -11.10 -16.78
N VAL A 314 -7.41 -11.72 -16.62
CA VAL A 314 -7.07 -12.99 -17.29
C VAL A 314 -7.83 -14.14 -16.61
N PRO A 315 -8.71 -14.90 -17.30
CA PRO A 315 -9.56 -15.92 -16.67
C PRO A 315 -8.79 -16.92 -15.81
N ARG A 316 -7.66 -17.43 -16.32
CA ARG A 316 -6.83 -18.42 -15.63
C ARG A 316 -6.25 -17.95 -14.29
N PHE A 317 -6.06 -16.65 -14.08
CA PHE A 317 -5.70 -16.10 -12.76
C PHE A 317 -6.86 -16.21 -11.77
N GLN A 318 -8.11 -16.01 -12.21
CA GLN A 318 -9.29 -16.16 -11.35
C GLN A 318 -9.56 -17.64 -11.03
N GLU A 319 -9.36 -18.55 -12.00
CA GLU A 319 -9.46 -20.01 -11.77
C GLU A 319 -8.42 -20.50 -10.74
N ALA A 320 -7.15 -20.13 -10.93
CA ALA A 320 -6.09 -20.48 -10.00
C ALA A 320 -6.33 -19.89 -8.61
N LEU A 321 -6.84 -18.66 -8.52
CA LEU A 321 -7.16 -18.02 -7.26
C LEU A 321 -8.36 -18.68 -6.56
N LEU A 322 -9.46 -18.95 -7.28
CA LEU A 322 -10.63 -19.68 -6.75
C LEU A 322 -10.21 -21.00 -6.11
N LYS A 323 -9.37 -21.78 -6.80
CA LYS A 323 -8.80 -23.03 -6.28
C LYS A 323 -7.92 -22.80 -5.05
N ALA A 324 -7.11 -21.74 -5.03
CA ALA A 324 -6.22 -21.40 -3.92
C ALA A 324 -6.95 -20.91 -2.66
N VAL A 325 -8.10 -20.23 -2.81
CA VAL A 325 -8.86 -19.64 -1.68
C VAL A 325 -10.04 -20.51 -1.23
N ASN A 326 -10.47 -21.48 -2.04
CA ASN A 326 -11.60 -22.38 -1.78
C ASN A 326 -12.88 -21.64 -1.30
N LYS A 327 -13.24 -20.58 -2.03
CA LYS A 327 -14.48 -19.80 -1.85
C LYS A 327 -15.37 -19.98 -3.10
N PRO A 328 -16.70 -19.88 -2.99
CA PRO A 328 -17.61 -20.08 -4.13
C PRO A 328 -17.44 -19.03 -5.23
N ASP A 329 -17.03 -17.80 -4.86
CA ASP A 329 -16.87 -16.69 -5.80
C ASP A 329 -15.66 -15.80 -5.45
N LEU A 330 -15.46 -14.78 -6.30
CA LEU A 330 -14.48 -13.71 -6.11
C LEU A 330 -15.17 -12.36 -6.30
N GLY A 331 -15.05 -11.50 -5.29
CA GLY A 331 -15.68 -10.20 -5.22
C GLY A 331 -15.14 -9.23 -6.28
N ARG A 332 -16.04 -8.65 -7.07
CA ARG A 332 -15.74 -7.67 -8.13
C ARG A 332 -16.34 -6.29 -7.80
N SER A 333 -16.48 -5.97 -6.51
CA SER A 333 -17.26 -4.84 -5.99
C SER A 333 -16.46 -3.53 -5.82
N LEU A 334 -15.47 -3.33 -6.70
CA LEU A 334 -14.61 -2.16 -6.83
C LEU A 334 -14.21 -1.94 -8.30
N ASN A 335 -13.97 -0.69 -8.70
CA ASN A 335 -13.20 -0.42 -9.91
C ASN A 335 -11.70 -0.72 -9.64
N THR A 336 -11.19 -1.79 -10.27
CA THR A 336 -9.86 -2.33 -10.02
C THR A 336 -8.71 -1.45 -10.50
N ASP A 337 -8.97 -0.48 -11.40
CA ASP A 337 -7.94 0.43 -11.92
C ASP A 337 -7.87 1.77 -11.15
N GLU A 338 -8.93 2.14 -10.42
CA GLU A 338 -9.09 3.48 -9.80
C GLU A 338 -9.07 3.46 -8.26
N ALA A 339 -9.45 2.36 -7.60
CA ALA A 339 -9.73 2.35 -6.16
C ALA A 339 -8.56 2.84 -5.29
N ALA A 340 -7.32 2.49 -5.65
CA ALA A 340 -6.12 2.96 -4.94
C ALA A 340 -5.91 4.48 -5.10
N ALA A 341 -6.20 5.06 -6.26
CA ALA A 341 -6.10 6.50 -6.49
C ALA A 341 -7.20 7.27 -5.73
N LEU A 342 -8.44 6.78 -5.77
CA LEU A 342 -9.57 7.38 -5.03
C LEU A 342 -9.35 7.35 -3.52
N GLY A 343 -8.82 6.24 -2.99
CA GLY A 343 -8.43 6.13 -1.58
C GLY A 343 -7.31 7.11 -1.19
N ALA A 344 -6.27 7.24 -2.02
CA ALA A 344 -5.19 8.19 -1.79
C ALA A 344 -5.67 9.66 -1.83
N VAL A 345 -6.58 9.99 -2.75
CA VAL A 345 -7.23 11.32 -2.80
C VAL A 345 -8.03 11.60 -1.53
N TYR A 346 -8.79 10.63 -1.02
CA TYR A 346 -9.51 10.78 0.26
C TYR A 346 -8.55 11.00 1.43
N GLN A 347 -7.46 10.23 1.47
CA GLN A 347 -6.43 10.32 2.50
C GLN A 347 -5.70 11.68 2.47
N ALA A 348 -5.46 12.24 1.28
CA ALA A 348 -4.93 13.60 1.11
C ALA A 348 -5.93 14.67 1.60
N ALA A 349 -7.20 14.55 1.20
CA ALA A 349 -8.27 15.46 1.61
C ALA A 349 -8.50 15.46 3.14
N GLY A 350 -8.24 14.34 3.82
CA GLY A 350 -8.28 14.22 5.28
C GLY A 350 -7.08 14.81 6.04
N GLN A 351 -5.99 15.17 5.35
CA GLN A 351 -4.78 15.72 5.96
C GLN A 351 -4.65 17.25 5.78
N THR A 352 -5.34 17.83 4.79
CA THR A 352 -5.44 19.29 4.64
C THR A 352 -6.52 19.88 5.54
N LYS A 353 -6.35 21.16 5.93
CA LYS A 353 -7.35 21.92 6.69
C LYS A 353 -8.42 22.58 5.81
N LEU A 354 -8.29 22.47 4.48
CA LEU A 354 -9.19 23.08 3.51
C LEU A 354 -10.49 22.29 3.31
N PHE A 355 -10.46 20.98 3.56
CA PHE A 355 -11.60 20.08 3.41
C PHE A 355 -11.93 19.39 4.73
N ARG A 356 -13.17 18.92 4.88
CA ARG A 356 -13.63 18.16 6.04
C ARG A 356 -14.29 16.86 5.59
N VAL A 357 -13.49 15.82 5.44
CA VAL A 357 -13.96 14.46 5.14
C VAL A 357 -14.51 13.77 6.40
N LYS A 358 -15.20 12.63 6.24
CA LYS A 358 -15.57 11.77 7.38
C LYS A 358 -14.30 11.08 7.88
N LYS A 359 -14.07 11.07 9.19
CA LYS A 359 -12.85 10.45 9.75
C LYS A 359 -12.93 8.92 9.64
N PHE A 360 -12.00 8.36 8.88
CA PHE A 360 -11.74 6.93 8.76
C PHE A 360 -10.32 6.67 9.30
N ILE A 361 -10.15 5.68 10.15
CA ILE A 361 -8.84 5.35 10.75
C ILE A 361 -8.13 4.33 9.87
N VAL A 362 -6.98 4.69 9.32
CA VAL A 362 -6.11 3.79 8.55
C VAL A 362 -4.96 3.32 9.45
N LYS A 363 -4.74 2.01 9.49
CA LYS A 363 -3.56 1.37 10.08
C LYS A 363 -2.92 0.44 9.06
N ASP A 364 -1.76 0.83 8.57
CA ASP A 364 -0.97 0.08 7.59
C ASP A 364 0.08 -0.77 8.34
N ALA A 365 0.63 -1.82 7.72
CA ALA A 365 1.40 -2.86 8.40
C ALA A 365 2.87 -2.95 7.95
N ASN A 366 3.80 -3.04 8.89
CA ASN A 366 5.21 -3.21 8.59
C ASN A 366 5.52 -4.62 8.07
N VAL A 367 5.89 -4.73 6.80
CA VAL A 367 6.19 -6.01 6.12
C VAL A 367 7.53 -6.62 6.57
N LEU A 368 8.56 -5.80 6.79
CA LEU A 368 9.94 -6.26 7.02
C LEU A 368 10.42 -5.92 8.44
N PRO A 369 10.75 -6.90 9.31
CA PRO A 369 11.16 -6.62 10.69
C PRO A 369 12.47 -5.82 10.77
N ILE A 370 12.45 -4.76 11.59
CA ILE A 370 13.57 -3.83 11.81
C ILE A 370 14.18 -4.09 13.19
N VAL A 371 15.48 -4.38 13.25
CA VAL A 371 16.24 -4.66 14.47
C VAL A 371 17.33 -3.61 14.68
N VAL A 372 17.58 -3.26 15.94
CA VAL A 372 18.76 -2.50 16.36
C VAL A 372 19.77 -3.45 17.01
N SER A 373 21.05 -3.34 16.65
CA SER A 373 22.16 -4.09 17.23
C SER A 373 23.23 -3.15 17.79
N PHE A 374 23.75 -3.47 18.98
CA PHE A 374 24.73 -2.66 19.71
C PHE A 374 25.61 -3.53 20.63
N GLU A 375 26.80 -3.04 20.98
CA GLU A 375 27.77 -3.74 21.82
C GLU A 375 27.62 -3.39 23.29
N LYS A 376 27.15 -4.32 24.12
CA LYS A 376 27.10 -4.16 25.58
C LYS A 376 28.34 -4.79 26.22
N ARG A 377 29.14 -3.99 26.91
CA ARG A 377 30.20 -4.49 27.82
C ARG A 377 29.57 -5.13 29.06
N VAL A 378 30.16 -6.25 29.50
CA VAL A 378 29.77 -6.98 30.70
C VAL A 378 31.05 -7.38 31.43
N SER A 379 31.21 -6.91 32.67
CA SER A 379 32.20 -7.43 33.61
C SER A 379 31.95 -8.92 33.82
N GLY A 380 32.97 -9.76 33.68
CA GLY A 380 32.85 -11.19 33.95
C GLY A 380 32.52 -11.44 35.43
N GLU A 381 31.67 -12.43 35.71
CA GLU A 381 31.57 -13.01 37.05
C GLU A 381 32.76 -13.95 37.24
N GLY A 382 33.93 -13.36 37.56
CA GLY A 382 35.11 -14.12 37.94
C GLY A 382 34.91 -14.78 39.30
N GLU A 383 35.40 -16.00 39.48
CA GLU A 383 35.54 -16.60 40.81
C GLU A 383 36.56 -15.78 41.63
N GLU A 384 36.36 -15.69 42.94
CA GLU A 384 37.11 -14.78 43.82
C GLU A 384 38.62 -15.09 43.85
N GLY A 385 39.43 -14.40 43.04
CA GLY A 385 40.89 -14.49 43.17
C GLY A 385 41.80 -13.89 42.08
N GLU A 386 41.36 -13.71 40.84
CA GLU A 386 42.28 -13.35 39.73
C GLU A 386 42.12 -11.88 39.25
N GLU A 387 43.20 -11.10 39.37
CA GLU A 387 43.25 -9.66 39.07
C GLU A 387 43.45 -9.37 37.56
N GLU A 388 42.43 -9.61 36.72
CA GLU A 388 42.19 -8.85 35.48
C GLU A 388 40.76 -9.15 34.94
N GLU A 389 39.80 -8.24 35.13
CA GLU A 389 38.44 -8.39 34.57
C GLU A 389 38.47 -8.27 33.03
N GLU A 390 38.41 -9.39 32.31
CA GLU A 390 38.13 -9.35 30.87
C GLU A 390 36.73 -8.77 30.59
N GLU A 391 36.66 -7.54 30.06
CA GLU A 391 35.40 -6.93 29.62
C GLU A 391 34.81 -7.70 28.42
N VAL A 392 33.92 -8.67 28.68
CA VAL A 392 33.25 -9.44 27.64
C VAL A 392 32.29 -8.53 26.86
N VAL A 393 32.63 -8.24 25.60
CA VAL A 393 31.79 -7.46 24.68
C VAL A 393 30.71 -8.36 24.08
N LYS A 394 29.46 -8.18 24.52
CA LYS A 394 28.31 -8.94 24.02
C LYS A 394 27.46 -8.11 23.06
N VAL A 395 27.37 -8.56 21.80
CA VAL A 395 26.44 -7.98 20.82
C VAL A 395 25.00 -8.27 21.24
N VAL A 396 24.23 -7.23 21.50
CA VAL A 396 22.81 -7.27 21.83
C VAL A 396 22.00 -6.89 20.60
N LYS A 397 20.96 -7.67 20.29
CA LYS A 397 19.98 -7.41 19.23
C LYS A 397 18.61 -7.18 19.87
N LYS A 398 17.88 -6.13 19.47
CA LYS A 398 16.53 -5.80 19.93
C LYS A 398 15.64 -5.42 18.76
N THR A 399 14.52 -6.11 18.59
CA THR A 399 13.59 -5.82 17.50
C THR A 399 12.79 -4.55 17.78
N LEU A 400 12.93 -3.58 16.89
CA LEU A 400 12.23 -2.31 16.95
C LEU A 400 10.82 -2.48 16.39
N PHE A 401 10.68 -2.89 15.13
CA PHE A 401 9.37 -3.14 14.51
C PHE A 401 9.32 -4.58 13.98
N GLN A 402 8.26 -5.33 14.32
CA GLN A 402 8.06 -6.71 13.86
C GLN A 402 7.35 -6.75 12.49
N ARG A 403 7.20 -7.93 11.90
CA ARG A 403 6.23 -8.17 10.81
C ARG A 403 4.82 -7.87 11.35
N SER A 404 3.94 -7.34 10.51
CA SER A 404 2.54 -7.01 10.84
C SER A 404 2.33 -5.97 11.96
N ASN A 405 3.39 -5.30 12.43
CA ASN A 405 3.26 -4.16 13.35
C ASN A 405 2.59 -2.98 12.63
N ALA A 406 1.44 -2.53 13.14
CA ALA A 406 0.74 -1.36 12.62
C ALA A 406 1.57 -0.06 12.76
N TYR A 407 1.50 0.81 11.76
CA TYR A 407 2.04 2.17 11.77
C TYR A 407 0.95 3.24 11.50
N PRO A 408 1.13 4.51 11.94
CA PRO A 408 2.29 5.07 12.66
C PRO A 408 2.50 4.51 14.08
N GLN A 409 3.76 4.34 14.48
CA GLN A 409 4.13 3.85 15.82
C GLN A 409 5.44 4.47 16.33
N LYS A 410 5.48 4.90 17.60
CA LYS A 410 6.70 5.34 18.30
C LYS A 410 7.24 4.24 19.21
N LYS A 411 8.56 4.13 19.35
CA LYS A 411 9.24 3.26 20.32
C LYS A 411 10.51 3.89 20.87
N VAL A 412 10.78 3.67 22.15
CA VAL A 412 11.98 4.16 22.83
C VAL A 412 12.92 2.99 23.11
N LEU A 413 14.18 3.14 22.75
CA LEU A 413 15.23 2.16 23.02
C LEU A 413 16.20 2.72 24.06
N THR A 414 16.22 2.12 25.25
CA THR A 414 17.18 2.48 26.30
C THR A 414 18.46 1.67 26.20
N PHE A 415 19.58 2.38 26.15
CA PHE A 415 20.95 1.89 26.29
C PHE A 415 21.42 2.17 27.73
N ASN A 416 21.77 1.11 28.46
CA ASN A 416 22.23 1.18 29.85
C ASN A 416 23.72 0.80 29.94
N ARG A 417 24.45 1.38 30.90
CA ARG A 417 25.88 1.12 31.17
C ARG A 417 26.84 1.50 30.03
N TYR A 418 26.61 2.66 29.39
CA TYR A 418 27.58 3.29 28.48
C TYR A 418 28.16 4.52 29.15
N SER A 419 29.50 4.58 29.25
CA SER A 419 30.26 5.71 29.81
C SER A 419 31.04 6.51 28.76
N LYS A 420 30.98 6.08 27.49
CA LYS A 420 31.73 6.60 26.35
C LYS A 420 30.87 6.54 25.08
N ASP A 421 31.28 7.29 24.06
CA ASP A 421 30.67 7.35 22.74
C ASP A 421 30.65 5.96 22.08
N PHE A 422 29.55 5.61 21.40
CA PHE A 422 29.34 4.26 20.87
C PHE A 422 28.48 4.21 19.59
N PRO A 423 28.72 3.24 18.70
CA PRO A 423 27.86 2.97 17.55
C PRO A 423 26.68 2.06 17.88
N PHE A 424 25.61 2.16 17.09
CA PHE A 424 24.62 1.09 16.92
C PHE A 424 24.19 0.99 15.46
N SER A 425 23.88 -0.22 15.01
CA SER A 425 23.37 -0.50 13.65
C SER A 425 21.87 -0.75 13.69
N VAL A 426 21.16 -0.28 12.65
CA VAL A 426 19.73 -0.56 12.42
C VAL A 426 19.57 -1.25 11.07
N TYR A 427 18.88 -2.38 11.02
CA TYR A 427 18.89 -3.27 9.87
C TYR A 427 17.66 -4.18 9.81
N TYR A 428 17.35 -4.72 8.63
CA TYR A 428 16.34 -5.75 8.43
C TYR A 428 16.79 -7.12 8.95
N SER A 429 15.91 -7.84 9.63
CA SER A 429 16.18 -9.13 10.29
C SER A 429 14.93 -10.00 10.31
N HIS A 430 15.05 -11.23 10.81
CA HIS A 430 13.93 -12.19 10.94
C HIS A 430 13.19 -12.48 9.62
N LEU A 431 13.89 -12.37 8.49
CA LEU A 431 13.38 -12.62 7.13
C LEU A 431 13.21 -14.13 6.82
N GLY A 432 12.92 -14.96 7.82
CA GLY A 432 12.76 -16.42 7.65
C GLY A 432 11.49 -16.82 6.91
N PHE A 433 10.52 -15.91 6.83
CA PHE A 433 9.27 -16.05 6.06
C PHE A 433 9.42 -15.76 4.56
N LEU A 434 10.63 -15.40 4.11
CA LEU A 434 10.96 -15.22 2.70
C LEU A 434 11.80 -16.41 2.22
N SER A 435 11.61 -16.82 0.97
CA SER A 435 12.56 -17.69 0.24
C SER A 435 13.93 -17.01 0.12
N ASP A 436 14.98 -17.77 -0.23
CA ASP A 436 16.31 -17.16 -0.40
C ASP A 436 16.38 -16.22 -1.61
N ASP A 437 15.61 -16.49 -2.67
CA ASP A 437 15.45 -15.57 -3.82
C ASP A 437 14.78 -14.26 -3.39
N GLU A 438 13.68 -14.32 -2.63
CA GLU A 438 12.98 -13.11 -2.13
C GLU A 438 13.87 -12.25 -1.22
N LYS A 439 14.76 -12.86 -0.42
CA LYS A 439 15.74 -12.12 0.39
C LYS A 439 16.67 -11.26 -0.48
N THR A 440 16.96 -11.66 -1.72
CA THR A 440 17.79 -10.85 -2.63
C THR A 440 17.08 -9.58 -3.10
N TYR A 441 15.76 -9.62 -3.28
CA TYR A 441 14.95 -8.49 -3.74
C TYR A 441 14.87 -7.33 -2.72
N VAL A 442 15.05 -7.64 -1.43
CA VAL A 442 15.15 -6.67 -0.32
C VAL A 442 16.40 -5.79 -0.44
N GLY A 443 17.46 -6.29 -1.08
CA GLY A 443 18.71 -5.55 -1.29
C GLY A 443 19.49 -5.31 0.02
N ARG A 444 19.85 -4.05 0.30
CA ARG A 444 20.72 -3.71 1.44
C ARG A 444 19.98 -3.83 2.78
N LEU A 445 20.26 -4.91 3.52
CA LEU A 445 19.68 -5.16 4.84
C LEU A 445 20.05 -4.10 5.90
N ASN A 446 21.27 -3.56 5.88
CA ASN A 446 21.69 -2.48 6.79
C ASN A 446 21.05 -1.14 6.38
N LEU A 447 20.13 -0.63 7.21
CA LEU A 447 19.38 0.60 6.96
C LEU A 447 20.16 1.86 7.37
N SER A 448 20.85 1.80 8.52
CA SER A 448 21.64 2.90 9.05
C SER A 448 22.66 2.40 10.06
N GLU A 449 23.80 3.08 10.13
CA GLU A 449 24.76 3.00 11.22
C GLU A 449 24.79 4.36 11.91
N VAL A 450 24.56 4.38 13.22
CA VAL A 450 24.41 5.60 14.01
C VAL A 450 25.50 5.64 15.07
N TYR A 451 26.32 6.69 15.04
CA TYR A 451 27.35 6.94 16.05
C TYR A 451 26.83 7.99 17.05
N LEU A 452 26.75 7.63 18.33
CA LEU A 452 26.37 8.55 19.41
C LEU A 452 27.63 9.17 20.01
N ALA A 453 27.74 10.49 19.89
CA ALA A 453 28.88 11.27 20.34
C ALA A 453 28.54 12.20 21.52
N GLY A 454 29.53 12.53 22.35
CA GLY A 454 29.39 13.41 23.51
C GLY A 454 28.77 12.73 24.75
N VAL A 455 28.78 11.40 24.81
CA VAL A 455 28.23 10.60 25.92
C VAL A 455 29.08 10.79 27.18
N GLY A 456 30.41 10.69 27.05
CA GLY A 456 31.33 10.89 28.16
C GLY A 456 31.29 12.32 28.73
N ASP A 457 31.18 13.31 27.84
CA ASP A 457 31.10 14.73 28.19
C ASP A 457 29.78 15.03 28.93
N ALA A 458 28.66 14.49 28.46
CA ALA A 458 27.37 14.64 29.11
C ALA A 458 27.36 14.03 30.53
N LEU A 459 27.91 12.82 30.70
CA LEU A 459 27.99 12.14 31.99
C LEU A 459 28.92 12.87 32.98
N SER A 460 30.10 13.31 32.52
CA SER A 460 31.06 14.03 33.37
C SER A 460 30.58 15.43 33.77
N THR A 461 29.82 16.12 32.90
CA THR A 461 29.15 17.40 33.22
C THR A 461 28.09 17.25 34.32
N HIS A 462 27.50 16.06 34.48
CA HIS A 462 26.42 15.77 35.44
C HIS A 462 26.86 14.75 36.50
N SER A 463 28.15 14.76 36.91
CA SER A 463 28.73 13.73 37.78
C SER A 463 28.10 13.63 39.19
N GLY A 464 27.29 14.61 39.59
CA GLY A 464 26.50 14.60 40.83
C GLY A 464 25.08 14.02 40.69
N ALA A 465 24.73 13.45 39.54
CA ALA A 465 23.39 12.92 39.25
C ALA A 465 23.39 11.46 38.78
N GLU A 466 22.33 10.73 39.08
CA GLU A 466 22.13 9.38 38.57
C GLU A 466 21.60 9.41 37.13
N ALA A 467 22.37 8.85 36.19
CA ALA A 467 22.01 8.81 34.77
C ALA A 467 21.03 7.65 34.46
N LYS A 468 19.77 7.95 34.18
CA LYS A 468 18.69 6.99 33.89
C LYS A 468 18.72 6.39 32.48
N GLY A 469 19.93 6.09 32.00
CA GLY A 469 20.21 5.53 30.67
C GLY A 469 20.07 6.53 29.52
N ILE A 470 20.56 6.12 28.34
CA ILE A 470 20.49 6.89 27.11
C ILE A 470 19.30 6.34 26.29
N LYS A 471 18.36 7.21 25.90
CA LYS A 471 17.07 6.86 25.31
C LYS A 471 17.01 7.37 23.88
N ALA A 472 17.08 6.46 22.91
CA ALA A 472 16.84 6.77 21.50
C ALA A 472 15.33 6.65 21.18
N HIS A 473 14.75 7.74 20.67
CA HIS A 473 13.33 7.84 20.34
C HIS A 473 13.12 7.59 18.85
N PHE A 474 12.67 6.39 18.49
CA PHE A 474 12.36 6.02 17.12
C PHE A 474 10.86 6.17 16.83
N ARG A 475 10.56 6.43 15.56
CA ARG A 475 9.21 6.42 15.01
C ARG A 475 9.22 5.71 13.66
N MET A 476 8.17 4.93 13.42
CA MET A 476 7.71 4.62 12.07
C MET A 476 6.53 5.55 11.82
N ASP A 477 6.67 6.42 10.84
CA ASP A 477 5.68 7.47 10.57
C ASP A 477 4.48 6.96 9.75
N GLU A 478 3.59 7.88 9.39
CA GLU A 478 2.40 7.65 8.60
C GLU A 478 2.72 7.10 7.18
N SER A 479 3.93 7.34 6.68
CA SER A 479 4.44 6.81 5.39
C SER A 479 5.16 5.47 5.53
N GLY A 480 5.20 4.90 6.74
CA GLY A 480 5.96 3.70 7.07
C GLY A 480 7.47 3.93 7.10
N LEU A 481 7.93 5.19 7.18
CA LEU A 481 9.36 5.52 7.18
C LEU A 481 9.93 5.44 8.59
N LEU A 482 11.06 4.76 8.72
CA LEU A 482 11.85 4.71 9.95
C LEU A 482 12.57 6.04 10.16
N LEU A 483 12.31 6.66 11.31
CA LEU A 483 12.94 7.88 11.80
C LEU A 483 13.53 7.64 13.20
N LEU A 484 14.66 8.27 13.47
CA LEU A 484 15.21 8.48 14.80
C LEU A 484 14.94 9.95 15.14
N ASP A 485 13.84 10.22 15.85
CA ASP A 485 13.35 11.59 16.07
C ASP A 485 14.35 12.39 16.95
N TYR A 486 14.93 11.77 17.98
CA TYR A 486 16.03 12.32 18.81
C TYR A 486 16.63 11.25 19.75
N VAL A 487 17.72 11.61 20.44
CA VAL A 487 18.29 10.85 21.57
C VAL A 487 18.38 11.79 22.77
N GLU A 488 17.98 11.32 23.96
CA GLU A 488 18.11 12.05 25.23
C GLU A 488 18.72 11.16 26.31
N SER A 489 19.31 11.76 27.34
CA SER A 489 19.57 11.08 28.63
C SER A 489 18.97 11.93 29.74
N LEU A 490 18.55 11.30 30.83
CA LEU A 490 17.96 11.98 31.98
C LEU A 490 18.86 11.77 33.19
N PHE A 491 19.12 12.86 33.90
CA PHE A 491 19.99 12.93 35.07
C PHE A 491 19.14 13.34 36.26
N GLU A 492 19.01 12.45 37.24
CA GLU A 492 18.31 12.72 38.50
C GLU A 492 19.34 13.03 39.57
N TYR A 493 19.41 14.30 39.98
CA TYR A 493 20.18 14.71 41.14
C TYR A 493 19.50 14.17 42.41
N PRO A 494 20.24 13.65 43.40
CA PRO A 494 19.67 13.34 44.70
C PRO A 494 19.14 14.63 45.33
N PRO A 495 18.01 14.60 46.08
CA PRO A 495 17.55 15.75 46.84
C PRO A 495 18.59 16.12 47.91
N ASP A 496 18.78 17.42 48.14
CA ASP A 496 19.67 17.93 49.18
C ASP A 496 19.30 17.37 50.56
N GLU A 497 20.27 17.26 51.47
CA GLU A 497 20.09 16.63 52.79
C GLU A 497 18.97 17.29 53.64
N GLU A 498 18.68 18.57 53.39
CA GLU A 498 17.55 19.28 54.01
C GLU A 498 16.18 18.80 53.49
N GLU A 499 16.02 18.56 52.18
CA GLU A 499 14.77 18.02 51.59
C GLU A 499 14.57 16.53 51.87
N GLN A 500 15.65 15.75 52.04
CA GLN A 500 15.54 14.36 52.51
C GLN A 500 14.84 14.28 53.88
N SER A 501 15.08 15.26 54.76
CA SER A 501 14.43 15.33 56.07
C SER A 501 12.92 15.57 55.99
N THR A 502 12.39 16.20 54.94
CA THR A 502 10.94 16.37 54.74
C THR A 502 10.31 15.18 54.02
N PHE A 503 10.94 14.65 52.98
CA PHE A 503 10.42 13.47 52.27
C PHE A 503 10.42 12.19 53.13
N ALA A 504 11.41 11.97 53.98
CA ALA A 504 11.41 10.84 54.92
C ALA A 504 10.22 10.89 55.89
N LYS A 505 9.84 12.09 56.37
CA LYS A 505 8.66 12.30 57.22
C LYS A 505 7.37 11.97 56.46
N ILE A 506 7.22 12.48 55.23
CA ILE A 506 6.04 12.25 54.38
C ILE A 506 5.88 10.76 54.03
N GLY A 507 6.98 10.07 53.68
CA GLY A 507 6.98 8.63 53.44
C GLY A 507 6.50 7.84 54.66
N SER A 508 7.02 8.16 55.85
CA SER A 508 6.62 7.48 57.10
C SER A 508 5.13 7.67 57.45
N THR A 509 4.51 8.78 57.04
CA THR A 509 3.05 8.97 57.20
C THR A 509 2.21 8.24 56.16
N LEU A 510 2.71 8.03 54.93
CA LEU A 510 1.97 7.30 53.89
C LEU A 510 1.98 5.78 54.11
N SER A 511 3.08 5.22 54.63
CA SER A 511 3.14 3.79 55.00
C SER A 511 2.10 3.40 56.06
N ASN A 512 1.76 4.32 56.97
CA ASN A 512 0.74 4.12 58.00
C ASN A 512 -0.71 4.26 57.48
N LEU A 513 -0.92 4.68 56.22
CA LEU A 513 -2.26 4.90 55.65
C LEU A 513 -2.76 3.74 54.78
N PHE A 514 -1.86 2.85 54.35
CA PHE A 514 -2.18 1.73 53.44
C PHE A 514 -1.86 0.32 54.01
N GLY A 515 -1.35 0.22 55.25
CA GLY A 515 -1.09 -1.04 55.93
C GLY A 515 -2.19 -1.40 56.93
N GLY A 516 -3.20 -2.16 56.52
CA GLY A 516 -4.26 -2.65 57.43
C GLY A 516 -4.97 -3.90 56.91
N GLY A 517 -4.89 -5.00 57.65
CA GLY A 517 -5.55 -6.25 57.32
C GLY A 517 -5.67 -7.22 58.50
N SER A 518 -6.87 -7.76 58.68
CA SER A 518 -7.30 -8.89 59.54
C SER A 518 -7.24 -8.78 61.09
N SER A 519 -8.43 -9.09 61.67
CA SER A 519 -8.74 -9.88 62.89
C SER A 519 -8.58 -9.33 64.32
N GLU A 520 -9.74 -9.13 64.97
CA GLU A 520 -10.18 -9.78 66.24
C GLU A 520 -9.54 -9.38 67.60
N THR A 521 -10.26 -9.18 68.74
CA THR A 521 -11.70 -8.99 69.11
C THR A 521 -11.78 -8.34 70.52
N GLU A 522 -12.98 -7.88 70.96
CA GLU A 522 -13.38 -7.57 72.37
C GLU A 522 -12.82 -6.28 73.03
N THR A 523 -13.48 -5.58 73.98
CA THR A 523 -14.90 -5.54 74.45
C THR A 523 -15.22 -4.18 75.15
N THR A 524 -16.52 -3.83 75.20
CA THR A 524 -17.25 -3.00 76.20
C THR A 524 -16.95 -1.51 76.49
N GLU A 525 -18.05 -0.75 76.43
CA GLU A 525 -18.54 0.29 77.36
C GLU A 525 -18.24 1.80 77.15
N GLU A 526 -19.36 2.52 77.17
CA GLU A 526 -19.64 3.98 77.15
C GLU A 526 -19.46 4.60 78.57
N PRO A 527 -19.67 5.93 78.88
CA PRO A 527 -20.65 6.83 78.24
C PRO A 527 -20.34 8.36 78.17
N SER A 528 -21.33 9.09 77.61
CA SER A 528 -21.87 10.38 78.12
C SER A 528 -21.35 11.75 77.61
N SER A 529 -22.32 12.52 77.08
CA SER A 529 -22.55 13.99 77.20
C SER A 529 -21.67 15.02 76.45
N ALA A 530 -22.16 16.22 76.08
CA ALA A 530 -23.53 16.71 75.76
C ALA A 530 -23.48 18.17 75.26
N ALA A 531 -24.47 18.59 74.43
CA ALA A 531 -24.89 19.99 74.15
C ALA A 531 -23.87 20.95 73.45
N THR A 532 -24.22 22.13 72.92
CA THR A 532 -25.30 22.65 72.03
C THR A 532 -24.79 24.01 71.47
N GLU A 533 -25.39 24.80 70.56
CA GLU A 533 -26.63 24.81 69.73
C GLU A 533 -26.20 25.23 68.28
N GLU A 534 -26.93 25.75 67.28
CA GLU A 534 -28.29 26.29 67.01
C GLU A 534 -28.91 25.45 65.82
N GLY A 535 -29.92 25.76 64.99
CA GLY A 535 -30.81 26.89 64.67
C GLY A 535 -30.54 27.45 63.24
N GLU A 536 -31.44 27.45 62.24
CA GLU A 536 -32.84 26.99 62.04
C GLU A 536 -33.02 26.60 60.53
N GLY A 537 -34.06 25.94 59.99
CA GLY A 537 -35.26 25.29 60.55
C GLY A 537 -36.38 25.06 59.49
N GLU A 538 -37.08 23.91 59.55
CA GLU A 538 -38.45 23.61 59.00
C GLU A 538 -38.74 23.59 57.47
N LYS A 539 -39.61 22.72 56.89
CA LYS A 539 -40.21 21.42 57.32
C LYS A 539 -40.88 20.65 56.14
N GLY A 540 -41.38 19.43 56.41
CA GLY A 540 -42.09 18.52 55.46
C GLY A 540 -41.30 17.21 55.23
N GLU A 541 -41.45 16.10 55.96
CA GLU A 541 -42.65 15.45 56.57
C GLU A 541 -43.68 15.08 55.48
N GLU A 542 -44.09 13.82 55.24
CA GLU A 542 -43.85 12.49 55.87
C GLU A 542 -43.74 11.41 54.73
N GLY A 543 -43.37 10.13 54.90
CA GLY A 543 -42.91 9.36 56.06
C GLY A 543 -43.09 7.84 55.80
N GLU A 544 -42.19 7.00 56.34
CA GLU A 544 -42.27 5.53 56.52
C GLU A 544 -42.51 4.60 55.29
N GLY A 545 -41.93 3.39 55.20
CA GLY A 545 -40.89 2.78 56.03
C GLY A 545 -40.85 1.24 55.90
N GLU A 546 -39.64 0.66 55.99
CA GLU A 546 -39.36 -0.75 56.41
C GLU A 546 -39.89 -1.93 55.55
N LYS A 547 -39.30 -3.14 55.55
CA LYS A 547 -37.91 -3.63 55.78
C LYS A 547 -37.79 -5.09 55.29
N ALA A 548 -36.55 -5.59 55.22
CA ALA A 548 -36.17 -7.01 55.12
C ALA A 548 -36.61 -7.75 53.82
N GLY A 549 -36.01 -8.89 53.45
CA GLY A 549 -34.80 -9.56 53.96
C GLY A 549 -34.12 -10.31 52.81
N THR A 550 -32.79 -10.37 52.71
CA THR A 550 -31.87 -11.16 53.56
C THR A 550 -31.79 -12.63 53.09
N GLU A 551 -30.78 -12.91 52.26
CA GLU A 551 -30.09 -14.22 52.08
C GLU A 551 -30.96 -15.41 51.55
N THR A 552 -30.42 -16.50 50.99
CA THR A 552 -29.03 -17.02 50.93
C THR A 552 -28.74 -17.77 49.61
N GLU A 553 -27.50 -18.23 49.48
CA GLU A 553 -26.84 -18.98 48.39
C GLU A 553 -27.33 -20.44 48.19
N GLY A 554 -26.78 -21.11 47.16
CA GLY A 554 -27.01 -22.53 46.80
C GLY A 554 -27.57 -22.65 45.37
N GLU A 555 -26.79 -22.93 44.31
CA GLU A 555 -26.05 -24.17 43.99
C GLU A 555 -26.92 -25.44 44.00
N GLY A 556 -27.03 -26.12 42.84
CA GLY A 556 -27.73 -27.41 42.71
C GLY A 556 -28.17 -27.73 41.28
N GLU A 557 -27.46 -28.65 40.61
CA GLU A 557 -27.76 -29.16 39.26
C GLU A 557 -29.01 -30.06 39.24
N GLY A 558 -29.75 -30.15 38.12
CA GLY A 558 -30.88 -31.09 38.00
C GLY A 558 -31.59 -31.11 36.63
N VAL A 559 -31.26 -32.08 35.78
CA VAL A 559 -31.79 -32.25 34.40
C VAL A 559 -33.06 -33.13 34.34
N SER A 560 -34.11 -32.65 33.65
CA SER A 560 -35.09 -33.43 32.84
C SER A 560 -36.15 -32.47 32.25
N GLU A 561 -36.19 -32.20 30.94
CA GLU A 561 -36.85 -32.97 29.86
C GLU A 561 -38.39 -32.80 29.76
N LYS A 562 -38.84 -32.50 28.51
CA LYS A 562 -40.19 -32.72 27.91
C LYS A 562 -41.34 -31.79 28.38
N GLU A 563 -41.98 -31.06 27.44
CA GLU A 563 -43.21 -31.40 26.67
C GLU A 563 -44.48 -31.39 27.56
N GLU A 564 -45.62 -30.79 27.19
CA GLU A 564 -46.08 -30.26 25.89
C GLU A 564 -47.25 -29.23 26.06
N GLU A 565 -47.75 -28.68 24.94
CA GLU A 565 -49.05 -27.95 24.78
C GLU A 565 -49.20 -26.56 25.48
N ALA A 566 -49.75 -25.48 24.91
CA ALA A 566 -50.87 -25.25 23.98
C ALA A 566 -52.27 -25.50 24.61
N GLY A 567 -53.25 -24.60 24.56
CA GLY A 567 -53.31 -23.22 24.09
C GLY A 567 -54.71 -22.64 24.39
N GLU A 568 -55.01 -21.45 23.86
CA GLU A 568 -56.37 -20.84 23.78
C GLU A 568 -57.10 -20.52 25.12
N GLY A 569 -57.90 -19.47 25.23
CA GLY A 569 -58.16 -18.37 24.29
C GLY A 569 -59.17 -17.37 24.87
N ASP A 570 -59.21 -16.16 24.30
CA ASP A 570 -60.34 -15.21 24.11
C ASP A 570 -61.29 -14.88 25.30
N GLN A 571 -61.79 -13.66 25.47
CA GLN A 571 -62.45 -12.83 24.45
C GLN A 571 -62.25 -11.31 24.62
N GLU A 572 -62.46 -10.62 23.51
CA GLU A 572 -62.40 -9.17 23.30
C GLU A 572 -63.73 -8.47 23.70
N GLU A 573 -63.72 -7.13 23.78
CA GLU A 573 -64.74 -6.36 23.03
C GLU A 573 -64.41 -4.87 22.82
N LYS A 574 -64.67 -4.42 21.59
CA LYS A 574 -64.94 -3.07 21.07
C LYS A 574 -63.77 -2.12 20.68
N VAL A 575 -63.58 -1.63 19.42
CA VAL A 575 -64.44 -1.30 18.22
C VAL A 575 -64.92 0.17 18.22
N GLU A 576 -64.79 1.00 17.17
CA GLU A 576 -64.06 0.95 15.86
C GLU A 576 -64.07 2.35 15.18
N GLU A 577 -63.74 2.39 13.86
CA GLU A 577 -63.99 3.43 12.85
C GLU A 577 -63.08 4.69 12.80
N ASP A 578 -62.52 5.11 11.66
CA ASP A 578 -62.09 4.39 10.43
C ASP A 578 -61.24 5.29 9.50
N ASP A 579 -60.50 4.71 8.54
CA ASP A 579 -60.72 4.84 7.07
C ASP A 579 -59.52 4.32 6.21
N GLU A 580 -59.81 3.94 4.97
CA GLU A 580 -59.07 3.07 4.02
C GLU A 580 -57.85 3.73 3.30
N GLY A 581 -56.99 3.03 2.51
CA GLY A 581 -57.02 1.65 2.01
C GLY A 581 -55.86 1.27 1.04
N ALA A 582 -56.10 0.27 0.18
CA ALA A 582 -55.19 -0.29 -0.86
C ALA A 582 -55.52 0.29 -2.28
N VAL A 583 -55.05 -0.17 -3.45
CA VAL A 583 -54.33 -1.38 -3.98
C VAL A 583 -53.30 -0.91 -5.05
N GLU A 584 -52.70 -1.63 -6.02
CA GLU A 584 -52.76 -3.00 -6.61
C GLU A 584 -51.44 -3.77 -6.22
N GLU A 585 -50.89 -4.85 -6.80
CA GLU A 585 -51.01 -5.73 -8.01
C GLU A 585 -50.65 -7.17 -7.52
N GLU A 586 -51.12 -8.36 -7.95
CA GLU A 586 -51.89 -8.92 -9.09
C GLU A 586 -51.18 -9.03 -10.47
N ASP A 587 -51.05 -10.19 -11.14
CA ASP A 587 -51.24 -11.61 -10.77
C ASP A 587 -50.66 -12.58 -11.87
N LEU A 588 -50.83 -13.90 -11.68
CA LEU A 588 -51.00 -15.00 -12.66
C LEU A 588 -49.81 -15.77 -13.31
N HIS A 589 -49.68 -17.00 -12.80
CA HIS A 589 -49.41 -18.31 -13.43
C HIS A 589 -49.51 -18.54 -14.96
N SER A 590 -48.60 -19.40 -15.46
CA SER A 590 -48.90 -20.75 -16.03
C SER A 590 -47.57 -21.52 -16.18
N ASP A 591 -47.31 -22.73 -15.70
CA ASP A 591 -48.05 -24.02 -15.69
C ASP A 591 -47.92 -24.82 -17.01
N GLU A 592 -47.01 -25.81 -17.01
CA GLU A 592 -46.82 -26.81 -18.09
C GLU A 592 -47.11 -28.22 -17.54
N GLY A 593 -47.86 -29.01 -18.31
CA GLY A 593 -48.43 -30.28 -17.84
C GLY A 593 -47.62 -31.55 -18.15
N ALA A 594 -47.77 -32.51 -17.24
CA ALA A 594 -47.83 -33.98 -17.42
C ALA A 594 -48.16 -34.46 -18.86
N LYS A 595 -47.73 -35.66 -19.34
CA LYS A 595 -47.15 -36.89 -18.73
C LYS A 595 -46.41 -37.67 -19.86
N GLU A 596 -45.78 -38.86 -19.74
CA GLU A 596 -46.18 -40.15 -19.14
C GLU A 596 -44.97 -40.96 -18.62
N GLU A 597 -45.24 -42.12 -18.00
CA GLU A 597 -44.29 -42.97 -17.25
C GLU A 597 -44.12 -44.35 -17.95
N GLU A 598 -42.97 -45.02 -17.76
CA GLU A 598 -42.94 -46.48 -17.57
C GLU A 598 -41.69 -46.93 -16.77
N GLU A 599 -41.79 -48.07 -16.07
CA GLU A 599 -40.81 -48.60 -15.10
C GLU A 599 -39.74 -49.52 -15.81
N ALA A 600 -38.73 -50.17 -15.18
CA ALA A 600 -38.45 -50.44 -13.77
C ALA A 600 -36.96 -50.84 -13.50
N VAL A 601 -36.47 -50.49 -12.29
CA VAL A 601 -35.56 -51.28 -11.39
C VAL A 601 -34.07 -51.56 -11.81
N PRO A 602 -33.09 -51.48 -10.86
CA PRO A 602 -31.64 -51.56 -11.13
C PRO A 602 -30.95 -52.84 -10.58
N VAL A 603 -29.61 -52.88 -10.66
CA VAL A 603 -28.71 -53.77 -9.89
C VAL A 603 -27.48 -52.97 -9.41
N GLU A 604 -27.02 -53.23 -8.20
CA GLU A 604 -25.87 -52.60 -7.51
C GLU A 604 -24.59 -53.48 -7.63
N GLU A 605 -23.40 -52.92 -7.34
CA GLU A 605 -22.40 -53.51 -6.41
C GLU A 605 -21.20 -52.55 -6.17
N GLU A 606 -20.49 -52.72 -5.05
CA GLU A 606 -19.50 -51.78 -4.50
C GLU A 606 -18.03 -52.26 -4.56
N GLU A 607 -17.12 -51.27 -4.48
CA GLU A 607 -15.74 -51.21 -3.92
C GLU A 607 -14.71 -52.38 -4.02
N GLY A 608 -13.43 -51.99 -4.14
CA GLY A 608 -12.26 -52.87 -3.95
C GLY A 608 -10.92 -52.13 -4.12
N GLU A 609 -10.05 -52.13 -3.08
CA GLU A 609 -8.88 -51.24 -2.96
C GLU A 609 -7.51 -51.97 -3.00
N VAL A 610 -6.58 -51.50 -3.87
CA VAL A 610 -5.08 -51.53 -3.79
C VAL A 610 -4.32 -52.85 -3.42
N PRO A 611 -2.95 -52.96 -3.39
CA PRO A 611 -1.86 -52.03 -3.77
C PRO A 611 -0.75 -52.57 -4.73
N ALA A 612 -0.02 -51.61 -5.33
CA ALA A 612 1.44 -51.53 -5.58
C ALA A 612 2.31 -52.68 -6.17
N GLY A 613 3.22 -52.31 -7.09
CA GLY A 613 4.42 -53.05 -7.49
C GLY A 613 5.27 -52.28 -8.53
N GLU A 614 6.59 -52.18 -8.33
CA GLU A 614 7.54 -51.55 -9.27
C GLU A 614 8.17 -52.58 -10.22
N GLU A 615 8.54 -52.19 -11.45
CA GLU A 615 9.90 -52.35 -12.02
C GLU A 615 10.04 -51.78 -13.46
N THR A 616 11.23 -51.29 -13.77
CA THR A 616 11.74 -50.83 -15.10
C THR A 616 12.54 -51.98 -15.77
N PRO A 617 13.00 -51.99 -17.07
CA PRO A 617 13.50 -50.81 -17.82
C PRO A 617 13.52 -50.83 -19.40
N GLU A 618 14.11 -49.75 -19.93
CA GLU A 618 15.03 -49.66 -21.10
C GLU A 618 14.64 -49.91 -22.59
N SER A 619 14.91 -48.85 -23.39
CA SER A 619 15.82 -48.81 -24.57
C SER A 619 15.27 -48.66 -26.00
N ALA A 620 16.11 -47.99 -26.83
CA ALA A 620 16.19 -47.88 -28.32
C ALA A 620 14.91 -47.53 -29.13
N ALA A 621 14.85 -46.59 -30.10
CA ALA A 621 15.81 -45.96 -31.03
C ALA A 621 16.12 -46.72 -32.35
N ALA A 622 16.23 -45.95 -33.45
CA ALA A 622 16.70 -46.27 -34.81
C ALA A 622 15.74 -46.87 -35.88
N ALA A 623 15.20 -45.96 -36.72
CA ALA A 623 15.34 -45.88 -38.18
C ALA A 623 15.12 -47.07 -39.16
N GLY A 624 14.40 -46.78 -40.25
CA GLY A 624 14.25 -47.58 -41.50
C GLY A 624 12.82 -47.40 -42.08
N ASN A 625 12.51 -46.81 -43.25
CA ASN A 625 13.16 -46.59 -44.57
C ASN A 625 12.85 -47.65 -45.65
N SER A 626 11.76 -47.44 -46.40
CA SER A 626 11.46 -47.95 -47.76
C SER A 626 10.16 -47.26 -48.23
N GLU A 627 10.17 -46.34 -49.20
CA GLU A 627 10.08 -46.55 -50.66
C GLU A 627 8.64 -46.50 -51.23
N GLU A 628 8.44 -45.57 -52.19
CA GLU A 628 7.66 -45.64 -53.45
C GLU A 628 6.19 -46.17 -53.44
N THR A 629 5.24 -45.57 -54.15
CA THR A 629 5.24 -45.36 -55.61
C THR A 629 4.45 -44.13 -56.12
N GLU A 630 4.69 -43.79 -57.40
CA GLU A 630 4.07 -42.68 -58.15
C GLU A 630 2.59 -42.88 -58.49
N THR A 631 1.87 -41.78 -58.77
CA THR A 631 1.17 -41.62 -60.07
C THR A 631 0.88 -40.15 -60.40
N ARG A 632 0.56 -39.89 -61.68
CA ARG A 632 0.23 -38.57 -62.27
C ARG A 632 -1.31 -38.51 -62.49
N ASP A 633 -1.96 -37.51 -63.10
CA ASP A 633 -1.53 -36.42 -64.00
C ASP A 633 -2.63 -35.31 -64.10
N GLU A 634 -2.42 -34.31 -64.97
CA GLU A 634 -3.40 -33.42 -65.65
C GLU A 634 -4.16 -32.25 -64.94
N THR A 635 -4.39 -31.19 -65.75
CA THR A 635 -5.14 -29.92 -65.57
C THR A 635 -5.35 -29.29 -66.98
N PRO A 636 -6.13 -28.19 -67.20
CA PRO A 636 -7.26 -27.56 -66.50
C PRO A 636 -8.54 -27.57 -67.41
N PRO A 637 -9.50 -26.60 -67.39
CA PRO A 637 -9.31 -25.27 -68.00
C PRO A 637 -10.04 -24.08 -67.29
N THR A 638 -10.11 -22.94 -67.99
CA THR A 638 -10.49 -21.56 -67.58
C THR A 638 -11.97 -21.17 -67.76
N GLU A 639 -12.41 -20.06 -67.14
CA GLU A 639 -13.32 -19.08 -67.79
C GLU A 639 -13.22 -17.66 -67.18
N GLU A 640 -13.80 -16.64 -67.86
CA GLU A 640 -13.72 -15.18 -67.57
C GLU A 640 -15.07 -14.60 -67.10
N THR A 641 -15.10 -13.36 -66.55
CA THR A 641 -15.98 -12.22 -67.00
C THR A 641 -15.98 -10.98 -66.07
N THR A 642 -16.27 -9.81 -66.66
CA THR A 642 -16.58 -8.47 -66.04
C THR A 642 -17.35 -7.61 -67.08
N PRO A 643 -17.87 -6.40 -66.79
CA PRO A 643 -18.53 -5.82 -65.61
C PRO A 643 -20.02 -5.46 -65.97
N PRO A 644 -20.70 -4.38 -65.48
CA PRO A 644 -20.43 -2.98 -65.87
C PRO A 644 -20.68 -1.90 -64.73
N THR A 645 -21.02 -0.66 -65.12
CA THR A 645 -20.78 0.65 -64.42
C THR A 645 -22.06 1.46 -64.07
N THR A 646 -21.93 2.78 -63.81
CA THR A 646 -22.94 3.89 -63.72
C THR A 646 -23.68 4.10 -62.39
N ASP A 647 -24.00 5.33 -61.92
CA ASP A 647 -23.42 6.69 -62.12
C ASP A 647 -23.91 7.70 -61.03
N GLU A 648 -23.55 9.00 -61.16
CA GLU A 648 -24.19 10.29 -60.74
C GLU A 648 -25.36 10.32 -59.69
N GLY A 649 -25.59 11.37 -58.88
CA GLY A 649 -25.03 12.73 -58.77
C GLY A 649 -25.94 13.67 -57.88
N GLU A 650 -25.62 14.97 -57.79
CA GLU A 650 -26.40 16.10 -57.17
C GLU A 650 -26.61 16.02 -55.61
N GLU A 651 -26.46 17.05 -54.76
CA GLU A 651 -26.77 18.52 -54.72
C GLU A 651 -28.20 18.90 -54.27
N GLY A 652 -28.31 19.94 -53.43
CA GLY A 652 -29.54 20.40 -52.75
C GLY A 652 -29.48 20.20 -51.21
N ASP A 653 -29.10 21.13 -50.31
CA ASP A 653 -29.09 22.61 -50.22
C ASP A 653 -30.21 23.18 -49.29
N GLU A 654 -29.89 24.30 -48.64
CA GLU A 654 -30.74 25.26 -47.87
C GLU A 654 -31.37 24.93 -46.47
N LYS A 655 -30.97 25.81 -45.51
CA LYS A 655 -31.79 26.56 -44.51
C LYS A 655 -32.13 26.04 -43.09
N GLU A 656 -31.43 26.64 -42.13
CA GLU A 656 -31.94 27.55 -41.07
C GLU A 656 -33.26 27.24 -40.33
N ALA A 657 -33.16 27.06 -39.00
CA ALA A 657 -34.03 27.72 -38.02
C ALA A 657 -33.36 27.76 -36.61
N GLU A 658 -33.28 28.94 -36.00
CA GLU A 658 -33.01 29.09 -34.55
C GLU A 658 -34.31 28.97 -33.75
N ASN A 659 -34.24 28.51 -32.50
CA ASN A 659 -35.00 29.06 -31.36
C ASN A 659 -34.55 28.44 -30.03
N ASP A 660 -34.39 29.28 -29.01
CA ASP A 660 -34.09 28.87 -27.64
C ASP A 660 -35.34 28.40 -26.88
N SER A 661 -35.17 27.44 -25.96
CA SER A 661 -35.99 27.39 -24.75
C SER A 661 -35.25 26.69 -23.60
N GLU A 662 -35.26 27.30 -22.42
CA GLU A 662 -34.65 26.76 -21.20
C GLU A 662 -35.51 25.62 -20.61
N THR A 663 -34.91 24.45 -20.32
CA THR A 663 -35.38 23.61 -19.20
C THR A 663 -34.30 22.64 -18.71
N THR A 664 -33.94 22.73 -17.43
CA THR A 664 -33.40 21.60 -16.65
C THR A 664 -34.59 20.87 -16.01
N PRO A 665 -34.62 19.52 -15.96
CA PRO A 665 -33.89 18.85 -14.88
C PRO A 665 -33.27 17.46 -15.21
N GLY A 666 -32.28 17.10 -14.39
CA GLY A 666 -32.19 15.80 -13.72
C GLY A 666 -32.33 14.48 -14.51
N SER A 667 -31.17 13.88 -14.83
CA SER A 667 -30.88 12.43 -14.73
C SER A 667 -31.85 11.41 -15.35
N VAL A 668 -31.39 10.73 -16.42
CA VAL A 668 -31.07 9.28 -16.51
C VAL A 668 -30.52 9.01 -17.94
N LEU A 669 -29.98 7.83 -18.23
CA LEU A 669 -29.30 7.42 -19.50
C LEU A 669 -27.92 8.05 -19.75
N ALA A 670 -26.93 7.68 -18.93
CA ALA A 670 -25.52 7.72 -19.30
C ALA A 670 -25.04 6.30 -19.64
N GLY A 671 -25.30 5.84 -20.86
CA GLY A 671 -24.98 4.48 -21.30
C GLY A 671 -24.84 4.35 -22.82
N MET A 672 -23.61 4.08 -23.28
CA MET A 672 -23.19 3.98 -24.69
C MET A 672 -23.21 5.29 -25.50
N VAL A 673 -22.52 5.26 -26.65
CA VAL A 673 -22.37 6.34 -27.65
C VAL A 673 -21.69 7.64 -27.18
N TYR A 674 -20.40 7.55 -26.86
CA TYR A 674 -19.46 8.68 -27.01
C TYR A 674 -18.08 8.18 -27.47
N SER A 675 -17.86 8.13 -28.79
CA SER A 675 -16.55 7.78 -29.38
C SER A 675 -16.13 8.59 -30.62
N GLU A 676 -17.02 9.38 -31.25
CA GLU A 676 -16.70 10.06 -32.52
C GLU A 676 -16.95 11.60 -32.55
N VAL A 677 -17.62 12.19 -31.55
CA VAL A 677 -18.03 13.61 -31.61
C VAL A 677 -16.93 14.61 -31.17
N THR A 678 -15.97 14.18 -30.35
CA THR A 678 -14.89 15.07 -29.86
C THR A 678 -13.84 15.43 -30.91
N TYR A 679 -13.78 14.72 -32.04
CA TYR A 679 -12.72 14.89 -33.04
C TYR A 679 -12.85 16.19 -33.87
N LEU A 680 -14.06 16.76 -33.96
CA LEU A 680 -14.37 17.91 -34.82
C LEU A 680 -14.35 19.28 -34.13
N TRP A 681 -14.32 19.34 -32.79
CA TRP A 681 -14.29 20.61 -32.06
C TRP A 681 -12.87 21.12 -31.72
N GLN A 682 -11.85 20.26 -31.79
CA GLN A 682 -10.50 20.59 -31.32
C GLN A 682 -9.55 21.12 -32.41
N GLN A 683 -9.91 21.03 -33.70
CA GLN A 683 -9.12 21.64 -34.79
C GLN A 683 -9.40 23.16 -34.94
N THR A 684 -10.66 23.59 -34.79
CA THR A 684 -11.11 24.94 -35.19
C THR A 684 -10.61 26.07 -34.30
N PHE A 685 -10.11 25.78 -33.09
CA PHE A 685 -9.65 26.79 -32.13
C PHE A 685 -8.14 27.09 -32.20
N CYS A 686 -7.36 26.33 -32.97
CA CYS A 686 -5.88 26.43 -32.97
C CYS A 686 -5.29 27.58 -33.81
N GLU A 687 -6.07 28.24 -34.68
CA GLU A 687 -5.51 29.16 -35.70
C GLU A 687 -5.79 30.66 -35.49
N ARG A 688 -6.42 31.09 -34.38
CA ARG A 688 -6.86 32.49 -34.20
C ARG A 688 -6.45 33.21 -32.90
N LYS A 689 -5.32 32.86 -32.29
CA LYS A 689 -4.80 33.64 -31.13
C LYS A 689 -3.27 33.69 -30.97
N LEU A 690 -2.54 33.87 -32.08
CA LEU A 690 -1.07 33.96 -32.09
C LEU A 690 -0.50 35.13 -32.92
N VAL A 691 -1.26 36.23 -32.97
CA VAL A 691 -0.79 37.58 -33.37
C VAL A 691 -1.45 38.56 -32.39
N HIS A 692 -0.68 39.51 -31.85
CA HIS A 692 -0.88 40.17 -30.54
C HIS A 692 -0.71 39.19 -29.34
N ASP A 693 0.19 39.40 -28.37
CA ASP A 693 1.17 40.48 -28.19
C ASP A 693 2.56 39.95 -27.84
N VAL A 694 3.59 40.49 -28.53
CA VAL A 694 5.01 40.32 -28.18
C VAL A 694 5.67 41.69 -28.30
N GLY A 695 5.58 42.48 -27.23
CA GLY A 695 6.14 43.83 -27.18
C GLY A 695 5.79 44.52 -25.87
N LEU A 696 6.81 45.03 -25.17
CA LEU A 696 6.79 45.47 -23.78
C LEU A 696 6.47 44.32 -22.78
N GLU A 697 7.08 44.22 -21.60
CA GLU A 697 8.09 45.09 -20.98
C GLU A 697 9.45 44.39 -20.85
N LEU A 698 10.52 45.07 -21.26
CA LEU A 698 11.87 44.83 -20.78
C LEU A 698 12.45 46.18 -20.35
N VAL A 699 13.23 46.20 -19.27
CA VAL A 699 13.78 47.41 -18.62
C VAL A 699 12.76 48.24 -17.84
N GLN A 700 12.37 47.74 -16.66
CA GLN A 700 12.37 48.61 -15.48
C GLN A 700 12.80 47.88 -14.18
N THR A 701 13.76 48.52 -13.51
CA THR A 701 14.15 48.36 -12.09
C THR A 701 14.53 46.97 -11.56
N ILE A 702 15.84 46.72 -11.56
CA ILE A 702 16.50 45.76 -10.67
C ILE A 702 16.35 46.22 -9.21
N THR A 703 15.39 45.67 -8.46
CA THR A 703 15.46 45.45 -6.99
C THR A 703 14.26 44.61 -6.52
N ASN A 704 14.50 43.33 -6.20
CA ASN A 704 13.92 42.58 -5.06
C ASN A 704 14.20 41.07 -5.19
N ILE A 705 15.45 40.68 -4.91
CA ILE A 705 15.82 39.27 -4.71
C ILE A 705 15.31 38.87 -3.31
N SER A 706 14.06 38.38 -3.24
CA SER A 706 13.46 37.89 -2.00
C SER A 706 13.88 36.45 -1.72
N ILE A 707 15.08 36.28 -1.16
CA ILE A 707 15.56 34.97 -0.70
C ILE A 707 14.81 34.59 0.58
N SER A 708 13.78 33.77 0.44
CA SER A 708 12.98 33.24 1.56
C SER A 708 13.70 32.10 2.31
N LEU A 709 14.89 32.38 2.84
CA LEU A 709 15.62 31.46 3.71
C LEU A 709 14.97 31.41 5.10
N LYS A 710 14.05 30.47 5.31
CA LYS A 710 13.51 30.15 6.64
C LYS A 710 14.54 29.43 7.51
N PHE A 711 15.50 30.17 8.04
CA PHE A 711 16.26 29.73 9.21
C PHE A 711 15.36 29.81 10.45
N VAL A 712 15.00 28.65 11.01
CA VAL A 712 14.30 28.57 12.30
C VAL A 712 15.34 28.37 13.41
N PHE A 713 15.87 29.47 13.92
CA PHE A 713 16.54 29.49 15.22
C PHE A 713 15.52 29.88 16.31
N PRO A 714 15.64 29.35 17.54
CA PRO A 714 14.79 29.76 18.65
C PRO A 714 15.08 31.21 19.03
N ILE A 715 14.04 32.06 19.06
CA ILE A 715 14.11 33.42 19.60
C ILE A 715 13.68 33.38 21.05
N GLU A 716 14.61 33.66 21.97
CA GLU A 716 14.29 33.97 23.35
C GLU A 716 13.67 35.38 23.44
N PHE A 717 12.48 35.48 24.04
CA PHE A 717 11.89 36.79 24.37
C PHE A 717 12.39 37.25 25.75
N VAL A 718 13.51 37.97 25.77
CA VAL A 718 13.95 38.73 26.96
C VAL A 718 13.05 39.95 27.11
N SER A 719 12.13 39.91 28.08
CA SER A 719 11.30 41.05 28.46
C SER A 719 11.72 41.59 29.83
N HIS A 720 12.39 42.74 29.85
CA HIS A 720 12.61 43.51 31.07
C HIS A 720 11.44 44.48 31.28
N HIS A 721 10.56 44.17 32.23
CA HIS A 721 10.14 45.06 33.34
C HIS A 721 9.35 44.21 34.34
N GLY A 722 9.72 44.27 35.62
CA GLY A 722 9.19 43.35 36.64
C GLY A 722 8.10 43.95 37.51
N HIS A 723 7.35 43.08 38.19
CA HIS A 723 6.94 43.21 39.59
C HIS A 723 6.81 41.79 40.17
N GLY A 724 7.26 41.57 41.40
CA GLY A 724 7.50 40.22 41.93
C GLY A 724 6.29 39.56 42.59
N ARG A 725 6.26 38.22 42.56
CA ARG A 725 5.64 37.32 43.55
C ARG A 725 6.37 35.97 43.53
N THR A 726 6.65 35.42 44.70
CA THR A 726 7.38 34.16 44.90
C THR A 726 6.44 32.96 44.94
N PHE A 727 6.76 31.90 44.19
CA PHE A 727 6.34 30.53 44.47
C PHE A 727 7.51 29.58 44.18
N HIS A 728 7.59 28.46 44.90
CA HIS A 728 8.68 27.47 44.82
C HIS A 728 8.25 26.20 44.09
N ASN A 729 9.25 25.56 43.46
CA ASN A 729 9.41 24.14 43.07
C ASN A 729 8.22 23.38 42.42
N SER A 730 8.46 22.47 41.47
CA SER A 730 9.70 21.80 41.07
C SER A 730 9.85 21.70 39.54
N HIS A 731 11.10 21.65 39.05
CA HIS A 731 11.41 21.54 37.63
C HIS A 731 12.36 20.38 37.32
N ALA A 732 11.88 19.39 36.56
CA ALA A 732 12.74 18.44 35.88
C ALA A 732 13.37 19.10 34.64
N PHE A 733 14.69 19.28 34.64
CA PHE A 733 15.41 19.87 33.51
C PHE A 733 15.55 18.87 32.36
N ARG A 734 15.15 19.29 31.14
CA ARG A 734 15.17 18.44 29.93
C ARG A 734 16.08 19.03 28.85
N LEU A 735 17.38 18.81 29.01
CA LEU A 735 18.40 19.29 28.07
C LEU A 735 18.40 18.49 26.76
N ARG A 736 18.27 19.19 25.63
CA ARG A 736 18.37 18.63 24.27
C ARG A 736 19.69 19.03 23.62
N THR A 737 20.76 18.33 23.98
CA THR A 737 22.09 18.52 23.37
C THR A 737 22.77 17.16 23.12
N ALA A 738 22.54 16.61 21.93
CA ALA A 738 23.32 15.51 21.36
C ALA A 738 23.49 15.76 19.86
N ALA A 739 24.72 15.93 19.38
CA ALA A 739 25.01 16.20 17.99
C ALA A 739 25.04 14.89 17.18
N LEU A 740 23.91 14.49 16.60
CA LEU A 740 23.86 13.30 15.74
C LEU A 740 24.66 13.52 14.44
N ARG A 741 25.85 12.94 14.37
CA ARG A 741 26.57 12.73 13.09
C ARG A 741 26.09 11.42 12.44
N VAL A 742 24.95 11.51 11.73
CA VAL A 742 24.46 10.41 10.88
C VAL A 742 25.34 10.33 9.62
N LYS A 743 26.11 9.26 9.47
CA LYS A 743 26.95 9.02 8.28
C LYS A 743 26.12 8.41 7.14
N ALA A 744 25.13 9.14 6.66
CA ALA A 744 24.35 8.76 5.48
C ALA A 744 25.02 9.29 4.19
N PRO A 745 25.18 8.48 3.13
CA PRO A 745 25.81 8.90 1.88
C PRO A 745 24.80 9.67 1.00
N TYR A 746 24.48 10.90 1.40
CA TYR A 746 23.64 11.82 0.62
C TYR A 746 24.25 13.23 0.67
N HIS A 747 24.74 13.71 -0.47
CA HIS A 747 25.16 15.10 -0.62
C HIS A 747 23.95 16.03 -0.79
N VAL A 748 23.96 17.16 -0.09
CA VAL A 748 22.98 18.24 -0.30
C VAL A 748 23.42 19.08 -1.50
N TYR A 749 22.65 19.05 -2.58
CA TYR A 749 22.89 19.88 -3.77
C TYR A 749 22.21 21.24 -3.63
N ALA A 750 23.00 22.31 -3.61
CA ALA A 750 22.49 23.68 -3.58
C ALA A 750 22.27 24.20 -5.02
N GLN A 751 21.02 24.43 -5.40
CA GLN A 751 20.67 24.87 -6.76
C GLN A 751 20.91 26.38 -6.94
N LYS A 752 21.72 26.76 -7.93
CA LYS A 752 21.98 28.16 -8.28
C LYS A 752 21.69 28.42 -9.76
N VAL A 753 20.55 29.06 -10.03
CA VAL A 753 20.17 29.45 -11.40
C VAL A 753 20.93 30.71 -11.81
N CYS A 754 21.61 30.67 -12.95
CA CYS A 754 22.25 31.83 -13.57
C CYS A 754 22.00 31.78 -15.08
N ASN A 755 21.46 32.88 -15.64
CA ASN A 755 21.22 33.09 -17.07
C ASN A 755 20.56 31.88 -17.80
N GLY A 756 19.50 31.31 -17.20
CA GLY A 756 18.71 30.24 -17.82
C GLY A 756 19.39 28.87 -17.90
N LYS A 757 20.57 28.68 -17.28
CA LYS A 757 21.21 27.37 -17.15
C LYS A 757 21.22 26.91 -15.69
N VAL A 758 20.91 25.64 -15.48
CA VAL A 758 21.12 24.95 -14.21
C VAL A 758 22.58 24.49 -14.17
N LEU A 759 23.30 24.86 -13.12
CA LEU A 759 24.66 24.37 -12.85
C LEU A 759 24.67 23.68 -11.49
N MET A 760 24.93 22.37 -11.51
CA MET A 760 25.17 21.58 -10.30
C MET A 760 26.60 21.79 -9.83
N GLY A 761 26.79 22.15 -8.56
CA GLY A 761 28.10 22.27 -7.93
C GLY A 761 28.10 21.60 -6.57
N LYS A 762 29.12 20.78 -6.28
CA LYS A 762 29.30 20.19 -4.94
C LYS A 762 29.73 21.29 -3.97
N SER A 763 29.00 21.42 -2.85
CA SER A 763 29.37 22.27 -1.72
C SER A 763 29.72 21.38 -0.52
N GLU A 764 30.97 21.44 -0.06
CA GLU A 764 31.38 20.84 1.19
C GLU A 764 31.00 21.76 2.36
N CYS A 765 30.28 21.22 3.35
CA CYS A 765 30.10 21.81 4.67
C CYS A 765 30.76 20.89 5.71
N VAL A 766 31.41 21.49 6.70
CA VAL A 766 32.27 20.84 7.73
C VAL A 766 31.49 20.59 9.03
#